data_AF-A0A7W1B9K8-F1
#
_entry.id   AF-A0A7W1B9K8-F1
#
_cell.length_a   1.000
_cell.length_b   1.000
_cell.length_c   1.000
_cell.angle_alpha   90.00
_cell.angle_beta   90.00
_cell.angle_gamma   90.00
#
_symmetry.space_group_name_H-M   'P 1'
#
loop_
_entity.id
_entity.type
_entity.pdbx_description
1 polymer ?
#
loop_
_entity_poly.entity_id
_entity_poly.type
_entity_poly.pdbx_seq_one_letter_code
_entity_poly.pdbx_strand_id
1 'polypeptide(L)'
;MTTLAMGACSDDEFVVKPIYNHANGRVVVQLINRDLEAEESIFVRTRRGTFGTLDCAELAANTAFQIPGGGVELDGPYVEPALTKAFYGPEWAGEPTAEMLAQVKLGTDSIIDVCVMNGSTVVKRVERDLFAAWDEGRKQGLGGKADDPNSGEVRINSPEAYGERCVADLGEIPFFDKVADGSYSTYNCLESTAIPMTATKADGTVDAPQEGTINQCDNPQYIYSLCEAGPRVASRTNEQGTRWVLLCRKSKGGYASDQYNDIAMIGHNPFTGKTCFFQNALYSKTDGGKIPHPADKEKSKNLWSGVHGGLGEGIQCSNCHDADAFIHTPWIDGAKDANGRPIIPKMGVDPDYPLGANDMPYSLVNMGGQGWKMEKQLVSAEANACLKCHRMGGGRWAESWIGRLGGTDTSWTNITTEKFNLAAHKYWMPPETAFAAEIDWSSSEFKKALDFISNCGKNPTAAGCIWADVPTTPGGDGGGTGLLRNPVAGTDDEIAGKATAVLGMNKNAPSQQCAECHAPNQTTLRDWQEKTDTALGNCLAAQGGGEAKEEKFENEVYAPNVWKVYGPFNVAAGSHLDVKMTGDGDADLYVKRGQIVTEDIYDCRPYAGTSNESCGAEQFNAAGPAQFWVAVKGYAQATVNVNVTYTAPGTSMMPAKEIVDCMRLEPARSDSPFAPSKLGIYAAAAHLGWFQNTFKAAYPVGGSNTTDTWALEYGKFKNRTSMPKGNHPRFTQEEFDVVAEWYARGLPKLTTYIAADNGPTSCTPSVAPAMGTHASAMATQGWGAVNRSQGMNMYGCGSAANPLECLTSLPEAQTKAYGRDWAASGKLRVLRELAFNTYYWMRSSPDGRFVGNGATGGDGGVMSDLQTNKDIKVQAAYDPGFFPDGKGWVFQGTPIGAGFCTTGLLTSNPDRINFSESQCSSVESVSLYQHLGAGLDGGDYMVINSQFTSDNPSGTVTHDPSAGFAQSAQMKFTPMMFDGTHYVGKPPVSIASPFEGDSVLSPSTKLVISRFGNEGNQLGYVVRKLTATSNGPSYDVTSQEVGRYCVQGAKAAISFDEKFMVTHHYVGPSDYADLGYASASDAGFQAILAAGSANIIVVNLVTGVRTRVTTMQAGQYALFPHFRSDGWIYFLVRDKNSGKEYAVGSDAILRL
;
A
#
# COMPACT_ATOMS: atom_id res chain seq x y z
N MET A 1 -26.84 -26.68 -44.85
CA MET A 1 -26.43 -27.86 -45.64
C MET A 1 -24.97 -27.71 -46.05
N THR A 2 -24.07 -28.09 -45.16
CA THR A 2 -22.71 -28.61 -45.43
C THR A 2 -22.27 -29.24 -44.12
N THR A 3 -22.66 -30.49 -43.91
CA THR A 3 -22.29 -31.32 -42.76
C THR A 3 -20.85 -31.79 -42.94
N LEU A 4 -19.90 -31.14 -42.24
CA LEU A 4 -18.63 -31.76 -41.91
C LEU A 4 -18.85 -32.67 -40.69
N ALA A 5 -18.52 -33.94 -40.88
CA ALA A 5 -18.66 -34.99 -39.88
C ALA A 5 -17.75 -34.71 -38.68
N MET A 6 -18.34 -34.75 -37.49
CA MET A 6 -17.64 -34.96 -36.23
C MET A 6 -17.05 -36.38 -36.27
N GLY A 7 -15.72 -36.48 -36.27
CA GLY A 7 -15.05 -37.73 -35.96
C GLY A 7 -15.21 -38.00 -34.47
N ALA A 8 -15.96 -39.06 -34.13
CA ALA A 8 -15.95 -39.63 -32.80
C ALA A 8 -14.55 -40.20 -32.52
N CYS A 9 -13.93 -39.78 -31.42
CA CYS A 9 -12.74 -40.45 -30.88
C CYS A 9 -13.14 -41.87 -30.45
N SER A 10 -12.34 -42.87 -30.84
CA SER A 10 -12.53 -44.27 -30.50
C SER A 10 -12.16 -44.53 -29.03
N ASP A 11 -13.10 -45.05 -28.24
CA ASP A 11 -12.90 -45.47 -26.84
C ASP A 11 -12.17 -46.84 -26.69
N ASP A 12 -11.48 -47.33 -27.73
CA ASP A 12 -10.92 -48.70 -27.79
C ASP A 12 -9.38 -48.78 -27.60
N GLU A 13 -8.69 -47.73 -27.13
CA GLU A 13 -7.23 -47.81 -26.93
C GLU A 13 -6.88 -48.64 -25.68
N PHE A 14 -6.02 -49.65 -25.83
CA PHE A 14 -5.45 -50.40 -24.71
C PHE A 14 -4.53 -49.50 -23.87
N VAL A 15 -4.96 -49.21 -22.64
CA VAL A 15 -4.26 -48.33 -21.70
C VAL A 15 -3.65 -49.17 -20.57
N VAL A 16 -2.34 -49.00 -20.37
CA VAL A 16 -1.58 -49.65 -19.31
C VAL A 16 -1.13 -48.56 -18.34
N LYS A 17 -1.59 -48.62 -17.09
CA LYS A 17 -1.37 -47.56 -16.09
C LYS A 17 -0.69 -48.13 -14.85
N PRO A 18 0.62 -47.94 -14.68
CA PRO A 18 1.29 -48.26 -13.42
C PRO A 18 0.95 -47.23 -12.34
N ILE A 19 0.55 -47.71 -11.16
CA ILE A 19 0.37 -46.94 -9.93
C ILE A 19 1.28 -47.52 -8.83
N TYR A 20 1.50 -46.78 -7.75
CA TYR A 20 2.29 -47.27 -6.62
C TYR A 20 1.40 -47.44 -5.38
N ASN A 21 1.38 -48.65 -4.84
CA ASN A 21 0.70 -48.98 -3.61
C ASN A 21 1.66 -48.82 -2.43
N HIS A 22 1.51 -47.72 -1.70
CA HIS A 22 2.37 -47.43 -0.57
C HIS A 22 2.16 -48.39 0.61
N ALA A 23 0.95 -48.91 0.79
CA ALA A 23 0.63 -49.79 1.92
C ALA A 23 1.44 -51.10 1.91
N ASN A 24 1.83 -51.58 0.73
CA ASN A 24 2.65 -52.78 0.57
C ASN A 24 4.00 -52.53 -0.14
N GLY A 25 4.27 -51.30 -0.58
CA GLY A 25 5.52 -50.89 -1.22
C GLY A 25 5.72 -51.40 -2.64
N ARG A 26 4.65 -51.75 -3.38
CA ARG A 26 4.74 -52.37 -4.71
C ARG A 26 4.15 -51.49 -5.82
N VAL A 27 4.65 -51.66 -7.03
CA VAL A 27 3.98 -51.18 -8.25
C VAL A 27 2.75 -52.07 -8.50
N VAL A 28 1.63 -51.48 -8.86
CA VAL A 28 0.43 -52.18 -9.37
C VAL A 28 0.20 -51.69 -10.79
N VAL A 29 0.06 -52.62 -11.75
CA VAL A 29 -0.25 -52.25 -13.13
C VAL A 29 -1.73 -52.49 -13.40
N GLN A 30 -2.43 -51.41 -13.74
CA GLN A 30 -3.84 -51.46 -14.12
C GLN A 30 -3.95 -51.55 -15.66
N LEU A 31 -4.79 -52.47 -16.12
CA LEU A 31 -5.15 -52.64 -17.52
C LEU A 31 -6.55 -52.08 -17.72
N ILE A 32 -6.68 -51.11 -18.63
CA ILE A 32 -7.93 -50.43 -18.90
C ILE A 32 -8.33 -50.74 -20.35
N ASN A 33 -9.64 -50.93 -20.56
CA ASN A 33 -10.31 -51.28 -21.83
C ASN A 33 -10.11 -52.73 -22.32
N ARG A 34 -9.04 -53.46 -21.96
CA ARG A 34 -8.93 -54.92 -22.16
C ARG A 34 -7.95 -55.59 -21.18
N ASP A 35 -8.12 -56.89 -20.99
CA ASP A 35 -7.17 -57.78 -20.29
C ASP A 35 -5.98 -58.18 -21.20
N LEU A 36 -4.96 -58.84 -20.62
CA LEU A 36 -3.87 -59.47 -21.38
C LEU A 36 -4.38 -60.67 -22.20
N GLU A 37 -3.93 -60.75 -23.45
CA GLU A 37 -4.16 -61.92 -24.30
C GLU A 37 -3.26 -63.11 -23.88
N ALA A 38 -3.64 -64.34 -24.26
CA ALA A 38 -2.99 -65.57 -23.79
C ALA A 38 -1.48 -65.67 -24.15
N GLU A 39 -1.03 -64.95 -25.18
CA GLU A 39 0.37 -64.92 -25.65
C GLU A 39 1.12 -63.66 -25.20
N GLU A 40 0.45 -62.74 -24.48
CA GLU A 40 1.05 -61.51 -23.98
C GLU A 40 1.70 -61.70 -22.60
N SER A 41 2.83 -61.04 -22.39
CA SER A 41 3.53 -60.98 -21.10
C SER A 41 3.85 -59.53 -20.76
N ILE A 42 3.73 -59.20 -19.47
CA ILE A 42 4.06 -57.86 -18.96
C ILE A 42 5.34 -57.91 -18.13
N PHE A 43 6.22 -56.97 -18.42
CA PHE A 43 7.50 -56.80 -17.77
C PHE A 43 7.56 -55.42 -17.12
N VAL A 44 7.89 -55.39 -15.83
CA VAL A 44 7.91 -54.17 -15.03
C VAL A 44 9.24 -54.02 -14.31
N ARG A 45 9.81 -52.81 -14.33
CA ARG A 45 11.01 -52.44 -13.59
C ARG A 45 10.87 -51.05 -13.00
N THR A 46 11.37 -50.85 -11.79
CA THR A 46 11.58 -49.50 -11.23
C THR A 46 13.06 -49.18 -11.25
N ARG A 47 13.43 -47.98 -11.70
CA ARG A 47 14.84 -47.55 -11.76
C ARG A 47 15.00 -46.07 -11.48
N ARG A 48 16.23 -45.68 -11.18
CA ARG A 48 16.71 -44.31 -11.30
C ARG A 48 17.21 -44.13 -12.74
N GLY A 49 16.80 -43.07 -13.44
CA GLY A 49 17.21 -42.89 -14.84
C GLY A 49 16.64 -41.64 -15.51
N THR A 50 16.65 -41.65 -16.84
CA THR A 50 16.07 -40.60 -17.69
C THR A 50 14.90 -41.19 -18.48
N PHE A 51 13.86 -40.39 -18.68
CA PHE A 51 12.73 -40.76 -19.56
C PHE A 51 13.17 -40.88 -21.02
N GLY A 52 12.47 -41.72 -21.79
CA GLY A 52 12.73 -41.96 -23.21
C GLY A 52 13.78 -43.03 -23.47
N THR A 53 14.29 -43.71 -22.44
CA THR A 53 15.36 -44.71 -22.56
C THR A 53 14.87 -46.14 -22.39
N LEU A 54 13.55 -46.37 -22.38
CA LEU A 54 12.97 -47.71 -22.22
C LEU A 54 13.23 -48.60 -23.45
N ASP A 55 14.05 -49.63 -23.25
CA ASP A 55 14.23 -50.76 -24.17
C ASP A 55 13.48 -52.00 -23.65
N CYS A 56 12.40 -52.37 -24.33
CA CYS A 56 11.58 -53.52 -23.96
C CYS A 56 12.24 -54.87 -24.23
N ALA A 57 13.14 -54.97 -25.21
CA ALA A 57 13.88 -56.19 -25.48
C ALA A 57 14.91 -56.46 -24.37
N GLU A 58 15.60 -55.41 -23.92
CA GLU A 58 16.49 -55.48 -22.76
C GLU A 58 15.73 -55.85 -21.48
N LEU A 59 14.62 -55.16 -21.21
CA LEU A 59 13.82 -55.38 -20.01
C LEU A 59 13.29 -56.82 -19.93
N ALA A 60 12.82 -57.37 -21.06
CA ALA A 60 12.36 -58.76 -21.13
C ALA A 60 13.50 -59.78 -20.96
N ALA A 61 14.73 -59.45 -21.40
CA ALA A 61 15.87 -60.38 -21.36
C ALA A 61 16.63 -60.41 -20.03
N ASN A 62 16.73 -59.28 -19.32
CA ASN A 62 17.76 -59.10 -18.29
C ASN A 62 17.26 -58.69 -16.88
N THR A 63 15.99 -58.29 -16.69
CA THR A 63 15.59 -57.67 -15.40
C THR A 63 14.11 -57.85 -15.02
N ALA A 64 13.45 -58.86 -15.59
CA ALA A 64 12.00 -59.01 -15.54
C ALA A 64 11.44 -59.52 -14.20
N PHE A 65 10.61 -58.70 -13.52
CA PHE A 65 9.46 -59.24 -12.79
C PHE A 65 8.36 -59.50 -13.83
N GLN A 66 8.30 -60.73 -14.34
CA GLN A 66 7.24 -61.15 -15.26
C GLN A 66 5.98 -61.44 -14.46
N ILE A 67 4.86 -60.78 -14.79
CA ILE A 67 3.58 -61.06 -14.14
C ILE A 67 2.85 -62.14 -14.96
N PRO A 68 2.64 -63.37 -14.45
CA PRO A 68 1.86 -64.39 -15.14
C PRO A 68 0.39 -63.94 -15.24
N GLY A 69 -0.20 -63.98 -16.43
CA GLY A 69 -1.45 -63.29 -16.75
C GLY A 69 -2.72 -63.77 -16.02
N GLY A 70 -3.73 -62.88 -16.00
CA GLY A 70 -5.10 -63.12 -15.55
C GLY A 70 -5.62 -62.07 -14.55
N GLY A 71 -6.07 -60.89 -15.02
CA GLY A 71 -6.71 -59.86 -14.19
C GLY A 71 -6.50 -58.42 -14.69
N VAL A 72 -7.38 -57.50 -14.28
CA VAL A 72 -7.33 -56.06 -14.61
C VAL A 72 -6.34 -55.26 -13.74
N GLU A 73 -5.92 -55.82 -12.60
CA GLU A 73 -4.89 -55.25 -11.72
C GLU A 73 -3.84 -56.30 -11.41
N LEU A 74 -2.57 -55.96 -11.63
CA LEU A 74 -1.45 -56.88 -11.58
C LEU A 74 -0.38 -56.37 -10.61
N ASP A 75 -0.07 -57.15 -9.56
CA ASP A 75 0.99 -56.81 -8.61
C ASP A 75 2.37 -56.94 -9.26
N GLY A 76 3.07 -55.82 -9.38
CA GLY A 76 4.43 -55.71 -9.90
C GLY A 76 5.51 -55.81 -8.81
N PRO A 77 6.75 -55.37 -9.11
CA PRO A 77 7.89 -55.47 -8.20
C PRO A 77 7.77 -54.54 -6.98
N TYR A 78 8.52 -54.88 -5.93
CA TYR A 78 8.75 -53.99 -4.78
C TYR A 78 9.63 -52.82 -5.20
N VAL A 79 9.29 -51.61 -4.75
CA VAL A 79 10.04 -50.39 -5.05
C VAL A 79 11.12 -50.19 -3.99
N GLU A 80 12.38 -50.09 -4.43
CA GLU A 80 13.48 -49.81 -3.51
C GLU A 80 13.27 -48.47 -2.77
N PRO A 81 13.47 -48.40 -1.44
CA PRO A 81 13.23 -47.17 -0.66
C PRO A 81 14.08 -45.97 -1.09
N ALA A 82 15.17 -46.19 -1.83
CA ALA A 82 15.96 -45.11 -2.40
C ALA A 82 15.26 -44.42 -3.58
N LEU A 83 14.37 -45.12 -4.30
CA LEU A 83 13.57 -44.56 -5.40
C LEU A 83 12.41 -43.71 -4.92
N THR A 84 11.94 -43.92 -3.68
CA THR A 84 10.87 -43.13 -3.06
C THR A 84 11.36 -41.81 -2.46
N LYS A 85 12.64 -41.45 -2.64
CA LYS A 85 13.22 -40.18 -2.19
C LYS A 85 13.63 -39.33 -3.37
N ALA A 86 13.52 -38.01 -3.21
CA ALA A 86 14.03 -37.04 -4.17
C ALA A 86 15.54 -37.21 -4.34
N PHE A 87 16.03 -37.03 -5.57
CA PHE A 87 17.45 -37.16 -5.87
C PHE A 87 18.28 -35.99 -5.32
N TYR A 88 17.71 -34.79 -5.33
CA TYR A 88 18.39 -33.55 -4.93
C TYR A 88 18.09 -33.21 -3.47
N GLY A 89 19.09 -33.43 -2.59
CA GLY A 89 19.09 -33.01 -1.19
C GLY A 89 19.85 -31.69 -0.92
N PRO A 90 19.96 -31.28 0.36
CA PRO A 90 20.64 -30.05 0.78
C PRO A 90 22.12 -29.97 0.35
N GLU A 91 22.79 -31.10 0.17
CA GLU A 91 24.17 -31.20 -0.32
C GLU A 91 24.37 -30.63 -1.73
N TRP A 92 23.30 -30.52 -2.53
CA TRP A 92 23.33 -29.93 -3.87
C TRP A 92 23.28 -28.40 -3.87
N ALA A 93 23.16 -27.77 -2.69
CA ALA A 93 23.21 -26.32 -2.54
C ALA A 93 24.63 -25.73 -2.71
N GLY A 94 25.68 -26.56 -2.77
CA GLY A 94 27.06 -26.16 -3.06
C GLY A 94 27.49 -26.44 -4.51
N GLU A 95 28.79 -26.28 -4.79
CA GLU A 95 29.39 -26.82 -6.01
C GLU A 95 29.45 -28.36 -5.93
N PRO A 96 28.88 -29.09 -6.90
CA PRO A 96 28.79 -30.54 -6.84
C PRO A 96 30.15 -31.20 -7.06
N THR A 97 30.40 -32.33 -6.38
CA THR A 97 31.62 -33.11 -6.61
C THR A 97 31.58 -33.85 -7.96
N ALA A 98 32.74 -34.36 -8.40
CA ALA A 98 32.83 -35.16 -9.62
C ALA A 98 31.97 -36.44 -9.54
N GLU A 99 31.88 -37.05 -8.35
CA GLU A 99 31.05 -38.23 -8.09
C GLU A 99 29.56 -37.89 -8.19
N MET A 100 29.14 -36.75 -7.63
CA MET A 100 27.76 -36.26 -7.73
C MET A 100 27.37 -36.05 -9.20
N LEU A 101 28.21 -35.35 -9.98
CA LEU A 101 27.99 -35.15 -11.41
C LEU A 101 28.00 -36.46 -12.21
N ALA A 102 28.79 -37.46 -11.78
CA ALA A 102 28.76 -38.78 -12.40
C ALA A 102 27.43 -39.50 -12.15
N GLN A 103 26.83 -39.36 -10.96
CA GLN A 103 25.50 -39.90 -10.67
C GLN A 103 24.41 -39.23 -11.50
N VAL A 104 24.50 -37.91 -11.72
CA VAL A 104 23.55 -37.17 -12.57
C VAL A 104 23.52 -37.72 -13.99
N LYS A 105 24.67 -38.15 -14.53
CA LYS A 105 24.77 -38.76 -15.86
C LYS A 105 24.06 -40.11 -15.97
N LEU A 106 23.80 -40.79 -14.86
CA LEU A 106 23.02 -42.03 -14.82
C LEU A 106 21.51 -41.77 -14.85
N GLY A 107 21.09 -40.50 -14.76
CA GLY A 107 19.70 -40.06 -14.70
C GLY A 107 19.20 -39.91 -13.25
N THR A 108 18.24 -39.01 -13.05
CA THR A 108 17.82 -38.53 -11.71
C THR A 108 16.36 -38.85 -11.38
N ASP A 109 15.57 -39.26 -12.38
CA ASP A 109 14.15 -39.54 -12.22
C ASP A 109 13.90 -40.93 -11.65
N SER A 110 12.89 -41.05 -10.79
CA SER A 110 12.37 -42.35 -10.35
C SER A 110 11.32 -42.82 -11.35
N ILE A 111 11.65 -43.83 -12.16
CA ILE A 111 10.82 -44.25 -13.29
C ILE A 111 10.30 -45.66 -13.06
N ILE A 112 9.02 -45.86 -13.38
CA ILE A 112 8.40 -47.17 -13.59
C ILE A 112 8.35 -47.44 -15.10
N ASP A 113 9.13 -48.42 -15.53
CA ASP A 113 9.14 -48.96 -16.88
C ASP A 113 8.12 -50.11 -16.96
N VAL A 114 7.24 -50.10 -17.96
CA VAL A 114 6.33 -51.21 -18.28
C VAL A 114 6.36 -51.51 -19.77
N CYS A 115 6.58 -52.79 -20.10
CA CYS A 115 6.50 -53.32 -21.45
C CYS A 115 5.50 -54.47 -21.51
N VAL A 116 4.51 -54.36 -22.39
CA VAL A 116 3.64 -55.47 -22.78
C VAL A 116 4.17 -56.05 -24.08
N MET A 117 4.48 -57.34 -24.08
CA MET A 117 5.13 -58.05 -25.19
C MET A 117 4.26 -59.21 -25.65
N ASN A 118 4.13 -59.43 -26.96
CA ASN A 118 3.66 -60.69 -27.54
C ASN A 118 4.86 -61.34 -28.26
N GLY A 119 5.43 -62.38 -27.64
CA GLY A 119 6.72 -62.93 -28.06
C GLY A 119 7.82 -61.87 -28.04
N SER A 120 8.42 -61.56 -29.19
CA SER A 120 9.42 -60.49 -29.37
C SER A 120 8.83 -59.14 -29.79
N THR A 121 7.51 -59.06 -29.99
CA THR A 121 6.84 -57.84 -30.47
C THR A 121 6.36 -57.00 -29.30
N VAL A 122 6.63 -55.70 -29.35
CA VAL A 122 6.19 -54.74 -28.33
C VAL A 122 4.74 -54.31 -28.62
N VAL A 123 3.83 -54.61 -27.70
CA VAL A 123 2.41 -54.22 -27.78
C VAL A 123 2.20 -52.84 -27.16
N LYS A 124 2.74 -52.59 -25.96
CA LYS A 124 2.64 -51.29 -25.27
C LYS A 124 3.94 -50.98 -24.52
N ARG A 125 4.31 -49.70 -24.53
CA ARG A 125 5.44 -49.13 -23.79
C ARG A 125 4.94 -48.02 -22.89
N VAL A 126 5.31 -48.06 -21.62
CA VAL A 126 4.95 -47.01 -20.66
C VAL A 126 6.16 -46.71 -19.79
N GLU A 127 6.54 -45.44 -19.74
CA GLU A 127 7.41 -44.89 -18.70
C GLU A 127 6.59 -43.92 -17.87
N ARG A 128 6.54 -44.14 -16.56
CA ARG A 128 5.78 -43.30 -15.63
C ARG A 128 6.67 -42.82 -14.49
N ASP A 129 6.52 -41.56 -14.11
CA ASP A 129 7.13 -41.04 -12.89
C ASP A 129 6.55 -41.75 -11.66
N LEU A 130 7.43 -42.27 -10.80
CA LEU A 130 7.04 -43.02 -9.61
C LEU A 130 6.25 -42.16 -8.63
N PHE A 131 6.59 -40.87 -8.48
CA PHE A 131 5.89 -39.98 -7.55
C PHE A 131 4.50 -39.64 -8.06
N ALA A 132 4.34 -39.41 -9.37
CA ALA A 132 3.02 -39.26 -9.99
C ALA A 132 2.18 -40.54 -9.89
N ALA A 133 2.81 -41.72 -9.99
CA ALA A 133 2.15 -43.02 -9.76
C ALA A 133 1.75 -43.23 -8.29
N TRP A 134 2.52 -42.66 -7.35
CA TRP A 134 2.22 -42.67 -5.92
C TRP A 134 1.00 -41.83 -5.59
N ASP A 135 0.98 -40.57 -6.03
CA ASP A 135 -0.14 -39.67 -5.77
C ASP A 135 -1.44 -40.23 -6.37
N GLU A 136 -1.35 -40.85 -7.55
CA GLU A 136 -2.47 -41.54 -8.17
C GLU A 136 -2.94 -42.77 -7.37
N GLY A 137 -2.02 -43.63 -6.92
CA GLY A 137 -2.36 -44.78 -6.08
C GLY A 137 -3.05 -44.35 -4.77
N ARG A 138 -2.64 -43.21 -4.21
CA ARG A 138 -3.30 -42.62 -3.04
C ARG A 138 -4.69 -42.09 -3.32
N LYS A 139 -4.92 -41.42 -4.47
CA LYS A 139 -6.27 -41.01 -4.91
C LYS A 139 -7.22 -42.22 -5.01
N GLN A 140 -6.69 -43.41 -5.26
CA GLN A 140 -7.43 -44.67 -5.31
C GLN A 140 -7.52 -45.42 -3.95
N GLY A 141 -7.04 -44.83 -2.86
CA GLY A 141 -7.15 -45.39 -1.51
C GLY A 141 -6.02 -46.34 -1.11
N LEU A 142 -5.00 -46.54 -1.95
CA LEU A 142 -3.89 -47.49 -1.71
C LEU A 142 -2.80 -46.98 -0.74
N GLY A 143 -3.08 -45.92 0.02
CA GLY A 143 -2.15 -45.34 1.00
C GLY A 143 -2.73 -45.04 2.38
N GLY A 144 -4.04 -45.24 2.59
CA GLY A 144 -4.73 -45.22 3.88
C GLY A 144 -4.32 -44.14 4.90
N LYS A 145 -5.16 -43.09 5.02
CA LYS A 145 -5.16 -41.97 6.02
C LYS A 145 -4.32 -40.74 5.65
N ALA A 146 -4.69 -39.59 6.23
CA ALA A 146 -3.94 -38.33 6.14
C ALA A 146 -2.58 -38.45 6.82
N ASP A 147 -1.57 -37.80 6.26
CA ASP A 147 -0.19 -37.82 6.80
C ASP A 147 -0.05 -36.86 7.97
N ASP A 148 -0.73 -35.72 7.94
CA ASP A 148 -0.89 -34.88 9.11
C ASP A 148 -2.25 -35.13 9.78
N PRO A 149 -2.26 -35.71 10.98
CA PRO A 149 -3.50 -35.96 11.71
C PRO A 149 -4.19 -34.67 12.18
N ASN A 150 -3.49 -33.53 12.20
CA ASN A 150 -4.04 -32.26 12.70
C ASN A 150 -4.79 -31.48 11.62
N SER A 151 -4.17 -31.30 10.45
CA SER A 151 -4.78 -30.59 9.32
C SER A 151 -5.62 -31.49 8.42
N GLY A 152 -5.41 -32.80 8.46
CA GLY A 152 -5.99 -33.75 7.50
C GLY A 152 -5.34 -33.70 6.12
N GLU A 153 -4.23 -32.96 5.96
CA GLU A 153 -3.50 -32.89 4.71
C GLU A 153 -2.82 -34.22 4.36
N VAL A 154 -2.80 -34.50 3.05
CA VAL A 154 -2.15 -35.67 2.47
C VAL A 154 -0.84 -35.21 1.80
N ARG A 155 0.20 -36.01 1.99
CA ARG A 155 1.49 -35.86 1.33
C ARG A 155 1.31 -36.00 -0.17
N ILE A 156 1.70 -34.94 -0.86
CA ILE A 156 1.89 -34.81 -2.31
C ILE A 156 3.33 -35.18 -2.63
N ASN A 157 3.56 -36.00 -3.64
CA ASN A 157 4.89 -36.49 -3.99
C ASN A 157 5.38 -35.98 -5.34
N SER A 158 4.47 -35.71 -6.28
CA SER A 158 4.79 -35.30 -7.65
C SER A 158 4.78 -33.78 -7.82
N PRO A 159 5.66 -33.23 -8.67
CA PRO A 159 5.62 -31.80 -9.02
C PRO A 159 4.28 -31.38 -9.65
N GLU A 160 3.63 -32.24 -10.43
CA GLU A 160 2.35 -31.96 -11.06
C GLU A 160 1.25 -31.73 -10.03
N ALA A 161 1.08 -32.67 -9.11
CA ALA A 161 0.07 -32.57 -8.06
C ALA A 161 0.35 -31.39 -7.11
N TYR A 162 1.63 -31.08 -6.86
CA TYR A 162 1.99 -29.91 -6.07
C TYR A 162 1.69 -28.61 -6.82
N GLY A 163 1.98 -28.56 -8.13
CA GLY A 163 1.59 -27.46 -9.01
C GLY A 163 0.08 -27.23 -9.04
N GLU A 164 -0.73 -28.28 -9.15
CA GLU A 164 -2.19 -28.21 -9.07
C GLU A 164 -2.66 -27.60 -7.74
N ARG A 165 -2.08 -28.06 -6.63
CA ARG A 165 -2.39 -27.51 -5.30
C ARG A 165 -1.99 -26.04 -5.19
N CYS A 166 -0.82 -25.66 -5.71
CA CYS A 166 -0.36 -24.28 -5.74
C CYS A 166 -1.32 -23.38 -6.54
N VAL A 167 -1.77 -23.82 -7.72
CA VAL A 167 -2.75 -23.05 -8.52
C VAL A 167 -4.08 -22.90 -7.78
N ALA A 168 -4.54 -23.94 -7.09
CA ALA A 168 -5.77 -23.88 -6.31
C ALA A 168 -5.68 -22.88 -5.14
N ASP A 169 -4.53 -22.81 -4.47
CA ASP A 169 -4.31 -21.97 -3.29
C ASP A 169 -3.85 -20.53 -3.61
N LEU A 170 -3.18 -20.32 -4.75
CA LEU A 170 -2.52 -19.06 -5.10
C LEU A 170 -3.06 -18.43 -6.40
N GLY A 171 -3.95 -19.10 -7.12
CA GLY A 171 -4.37 -18.73 -8.47
C GLY A 171 -3.38 -19.18 -9.55
N GLU A 172 -3.76 -18.97 -10.81
CA GLU A 172 -2.98 -19.41 -11.98
C GLU A 172 -1.57 -18.77 -12.04
N ILE A 173 -0.62 -19.50 -12.62
CA ILE A 173 0.78 -19.07 -12.77
C ILE A 173 0.93 -18.25 -14.08
N PRO A 174 1.14 -16.93 -14.01
CA PRO A 174 0.94 -16.01 -15.13
C PRO A 174 2.10 -15.96 -16.15
N PHE A 175 2.96 -16.98 -16.18
CA PHE A 175 4.01 -17.13 -17.19
C PHE A 175 3.58 -18.02 -18.37
N PHE A 176 2.47 -18.75 -18.23
CA PHE A 176 2.08 -19.81 -19.15
C PHE A 176 0.62 -19.66 -19.55
N ASP A 177 0.36 -19.67 -20.85
CA ASP A 177 -1.00 -19.69 -21.38
C ASP A 177 -1.58 -21.09 -21.26
N LYS A 178 -2.81 -21.17 -20.75
CA LYS A 178 -3.55 -22.43 -20.67
C LYS A 178 -4.07 -22.79 -22.06
N VAL A 179 -3.62 -23.94 -22.59
CA VAL A 179 -3.97 -24.41 -23.94
C VAL A 179 -5.17 -25.37 -23.88
N ALA A 180 -5.19 -26.25 -22.87
CA ALA A 180 -6.27 -27.18 -22.59
C ALA A 180 -6.26 -27.57 -21.10
N ASP A 181 -7.18 -28.43 -20.67
CA ASP A 181 -7.18 -28.91 -19.29
C ASP A 181 -5.89 -29.69 -18.96
N GLY A 182 -5.11 -29.18 -18.01
CA GLY A 182 -3.81 -29.74 -17.62
C GLY A 182 -2.70 -29.59 -18.67
N SER A 183 -2.87 -28.74 -19.69
CA SER A 183 -1.86 -28.48 -20.73
C SER A 183 -1.61 -26.98 -20.92
N TYR A 184 -0.33 -26.60 -20.91
CA TYR A 184 0.10 -25.21 -20.93
C TYR A 184 1.19 -24.94 -21.98
N SER A 185 1.38 -23.67 -22.34
CA SER A 185 2.56 -23.21 -23.08
C SER A 185 3.83 -23.34 -22.22
N THR A 186 5.00 -23.18 -22.85
CA THR A 186 6.29 -23.13 -22.16
C THR A 186 6.82 -21.70 -22.15
N TYR A 187 7.67 -21.37 -21.18
CA TYR A 187 8.32 -20.06 -21.05
C TYR A 187 9.82 -20.14 -21.36
N ASN A 188 10.40 -19.04 -21.86
CA ASN A 188 11.82 -18.95 -22.19
C ASN A 188 12.54 -17.96 -21.25
N CYS A 189 13.58 -18.40 -20.54
CA CYS A 189 14.42 -17.56 -19.67
C CYS A 189 14.95 -16.30 -20.38
N LEU A 190 15.20 -16.35 -21.69
CA LEU A 190 15.69 -15.20 -22.47
C LEU A 190 14.68 -14.05 -22.55
N GLU A 191 13.40 -14.30 -22.27
CA GLU A 191 12.36 -13.27 -22.13
C GLU A 191 12.42 -12.55 -20.77
N SER A 192 13.26 -13.04 -19.85
CA SER A 192 13.44 -12.48 -18.51
C SER A 192 14.55 -11.44 -18.46
N THR A 193 14.50 -10.56 -17.45
CA THR A 193 15.49 -9.51 -17.25
C THR A 193 16.84 -10.09 -16.84
N ALA A 194 17.91 -9.67 -17.52
CA ALA A 194 19.26 -10.06 -17.17
C ALA A 194 19.67 -9.49 -15.80
N ILE A 195 20.24 -10.33 -14.94
CA ILE A 195 20.90 -9.87 -13.72
C ILE A 195 22.31 -9.42 -14.14
N PRO A 196 22.65 -8.12 -14.00
CA PRO A 196 23.91 -7.61 -14.50
C PRO A 196 25.09 -8.14 -13.70
N MET A 197 26.18 -8.37 -14.42
CA MET A 197 27.43 -8.84 -13.87
C MET A 197 28.53 -7.86 -14.26
N THR A 198 29.09 -7.17 -13.27
CA THR A 198 30.16 -6.18 -13.47
C THR A 198 31.32 -6.43 -12.54
N ALA A 199 32.52 -6.04 -12.97
CA ALA A 199 33.71 -5.99 -12.14
C ALA A 199 34.43 -4.67 -12.36
N THR A 200 34.45 -3.82 -11.33
CA THR A 200 35.21 -2.58 -11.37
C THR A 200 36.66 -2.81 -10.94
N LYS A 201 37.61 -2.42 -11.80
CA LYS A 201 39.05 -2.47 -11.54
C LYS A 201 39.51 -1.29 -10.69
N ALA A 202 40.73 -1.39 -10.16
CA ALA A 202 41.35 -0.34 -9.32
C ALA A 202 41.50 1.01 -10.05
N ASP A 203 41.57 1.04 -11.38
CA ASP A 203 41.63 2.26 -12.19
C ASP A 203 40.24 2.88 -12.47
N GLY A 204 39.16 2.29 -11.93
CA GLY A 204 37.78 2.71 -12.11
C GLY A 204 37.10 2.19 -13.38
N THR A 205 37.80 1.42 -14.22
CA THR A 205 37.19 0.80 -15.41
C THR A 205 36.25 -0.34 -15.00
N VAL A 206 35.09 -0.43 -15.66
CA VAL A 206 34.06 -1.43 -15.37
C VAL A 206 34.02 -2.47 -16.50
N ASP A 207 34.39 -3.70 -16.18
CA ASP A 207 34.22 -4.84 -17.08
C ASP A 207 32.82 -5.45 -16.90
N ALA A 208 32.19 -5.86 -18.00
CA ALA A 208 30.89 -6.54 -18.01
C ALA A 208 30.98 -7.86 -18.82
N PRO A 209 31.49 -8.95 -18.21
CA PRO A 209 31.65 -10.24 -18.90
C PRO A 209 30.33 -10.73 -19.48
N GLN A 210 30.37 -11.24 -20.71
CA GLN A 210 29.16 -11.73 -21.38
C GLN A 210 28.88 -13.22 -21.09
N GLU A 211 29.91 -13.97 -20.70
CA GLU A 211 29.84 -15.40 -20.38
C GLU A 211 30.90 -15.79 -19.35
N GLY A 212 30.72 -16.96 -18.74
CA GLY A 212 31.67 -17.56 -17.79
C GLY A 212 31.62 -16.98 -16.37
N THR A 213 32.58 -17.43 -15.56
CA THR A 213 32.79 -17.01 -14.18
C THR A 213 34.12 -16.30 -14.03
N ILE A 214 34.16 -15.24 -13.22
CA ILE A 214 35.40 -14.52 -12.86
C ILE A 214 35.68 -14.62 -11.36
N ASN A 215 36.89 -14.25 -10.93
CA ASN A 215 37.29 -14.38 -9.52
C ASN A 215 36.69 -13.30 -8.60
N GLN A 216 36.48 -12.09 -9.11
CA GLN A 216 35.96 -10.96 -8.34
C GLN A 216 34.96 -10.14 -9.15
N CYS A 217 33.91 -9.65 -8.49
CA CYS A 217 32.87 -8.84 -9.11
C CYS A 217 32.24 -7.84 -8.14
N ASP A 218 31.52 -6.87 -8.69
CA ASP A 218 30.89 -5.83 -7.88
C ASP A 218 29.71 -6.38 -7.09
N ASN A 219 28.88 -7.26 -7.67
CA ASN A 219 27.71 -7.82 -7.00
C ASN A 219 27.66 -9.35 -7.18
N PRO A 220 28.35 -10.14 -6.33
CA PRO A 220 28.33 -11.59 -6.44
C PRO A 220 26.97 -12.20 -6.05
N GLN A 221 26.70 -13.38 -6.58
CA GLN A 221 25.54 -14.19 -6.25
C GLN A 221 25.70 -14.80 -4.85
N TYR A 222 24.65 -14.70 -4.02
CA TYR A 222 24.73 -15.04 -2.59
C TYR A 222 24.74 -16.54 -2.29
N ILE A 223 23.86 -17.34 -2.88
CA ILE A 223 23.70 -18.77 -2.53
C ILE A 223 25.01 -19.56 -2.73
N TYR A 224 25.68 -19.34 -3.86
CA TYR A 224 26.86 -20.09 -4.30
C TYR A 224 28.17 -19.32 -4.16
N SER A 225 28.11 -18.04 -3.77
CA SER A 225 29.29 -17.16 -3.73
C SER A 225 30.01 -17.10 -5.08
N LEU A 226 29.26 -16.81 -6.15
CA LEU A 226 29.75 -16.84 -7.52
C LEU A 226 29.66 -15.48 -8.21
N CYS A 227 30.63 -15.26 -9.09
CA CYS A 227 30.73 -14.12 -9.98
C CYS A 227 30.49 -14.60 -11.42
N GLU A 228 29.22 -14.79 -11.79
CA GLU A 228 28.81 -15.42 -13.06
C GLU A 228 28.00 -14.49 -13.98
N ALA A 229 28.25 -14.57 -15.28
CA ALA A 229 27.46 -13.90 -16.31
C ALA A 229 26.33 -14.79 -16.85
N GLY A 230 25.20 -14.18 -17.20
CA GLY A 230 24.07 -14.88 -17.81
C GLY A 230 22.81 -15.16 -16.98
N PRO A 231 22.79 -15.06 -15.63
CA PRO A 231 21.55 -15.22 -14.87
C PRO A 231 20.45 -14.23 -15.28
N ARG A 232 19.20 -14.66 -15.19
CA ARG A 232 18.01 -13.87 -15.53
C ARG A 232 16.89 -14.10 -14.53
N VAL A 233 16.03 -13.10 -14.37
CA VAL A 233 14.89 -13.16 -13.46
C VAL A 233 13.68 -12.42 -14.01
N ALA A 234 12.49 -12.95 -13.75
CA ALA A 234 11.23 -12.33 -14.11
C ALA A 234 10.25 -12.40 -12.95
N SER A 235 9.33 -11.42 -12.91
CA SER A 235 8.24 -11.34 -11.94
C SER A 235 6.93 -11.04 -12.66
N ARG A 236 5.83 -11.65 -12.21
CA ARG A 236 4.47 -11.46 -12.71
C ARG A 236 3.47 -11.56 -11.57
N THR A 237 2.32 -10.90 -11.70
CA THR A 237 1.26 -10.90 -10.70
C THR A 237 -0.02 -11.45 -11.33
N ASN A 238 -0.73 -12.33 -10.63
CA ASN A 238 -2.03 -12.82 -11.08
C ASN A 238 -3.20 -12.03 -10.47
N GLU A 239 -4.43 -12.37 -10.85
CA GLU A 239 -5.64 -11.66 -10.43
C GLU A 239 -5.91 -11.74 -8.92
N GLN A 240 -5.39 -12.77 -8.25
CA GLN A 240 -5.50 -12.97 -6.80
C GLN A 240 -4.45 -12.14 -6.02
N GLY A 241 -3.61 -11.37 -6.71
CA GLY A 241 -2.54 -10.58 -6.12
C GLY A 241 -1.30 -11.41 -5.75
N THR A 242 -1.21 -12.66 -6.19
CA THR A 242 -0.03 -13.51 -5.97
C THR A 242 1.11 -13.06 -6.88
N ARG A 243 2.30 -12.86 -6.29
CA ARG A 243 3.54 -12.58 -7.01
C ARG A 243 4.26 -13.88 -7.34
N TRP A 244 4.54 -14.08 -8.62
CA TRP A 244 5.30 -15.21 -9.14
C TRP A 244 6.64 -14.72 -9.67
N VAL A 245 7.73 -15.25 -9.12
CA VAL A 245 9.11 -14.94 -9.50
C VAL A 245 9.76 -16.18 -10.09
N LEU A 246 10.31 -16.06 -11.29
CA LEU A 246 11.06 -17.11 -11.99
C LEU A 246 12.52 -16.66 -12.12
N LEU A 247 13.43 -17.45 -11.57
CA LEU A 247 14.87 -17.19 -11.55
C LEU A 247 15.62 -18.28 -12.31
N CYS A 248 16.26 -17.90 -13.40
CA CYS A 248 17.18 -18.75 -14.17
C CYS A 248 18.62 -18.37 -13.80
N ARG A 249 19.29 -19.19 -12.99
CA ARG A 249 20.66 -18.95 -12.50
C ARG A 249 21.61 -20.08 -12.95
N LYS A 250 22.93 -19.88 -12.84
CA LYS A 250 23.94 -20.80 -13.40
C LYS A 250 23.81 -21.06 -14.90
N SER A 251 23.93 -19.99 -15.70
CA SER A 251 23.88 -20.07 -17.16
C SER A 251 25.03 -20.89 -17.75
N LYS A 252 24.72 -21.80 -18.68
CA LYS A 252 25.69 -22.53 -19.49
C LYS A 252 25.96 -21.76 -20.78
N GLY A 253 26.84 -20.76 -20.74
CA GLY A 253 27.20 -19.95 -21.93
C GLY A 253 26.75 -18.49 -21.88
N GLY A 254 26.56 -17.93 -20.67
CA GLY A 254 26.38 -16.50 -20.50
C GLY A 254 24.99 -15.97 -20.89
N TYR A 255 24.92 -14.70 -21.26
CA TYR A 255 23.64 -14.01 -21.53
C TYR A 255 22.91 -14.47 -22.80
N ALA A 256 23.63 -15.12 -23.72
CA ALA A 256 23.09 -15.63 -24.97
C ALA A 256 22.54 -17.07 -24.86
N SER A 257 22.78 -17.75 -23.74
CA SER A 257 22.37 -19.14 -23.55
C SER A 257 20.95 -19.24 -23.00
N ASP A 258 20.19 -20.21 -23.50
CA ASP A 258 18.92 -20.65 -22.95
C ASP A 258 19.07 -21.84 -21.99
N GLN A 259 20.31 -22.26 -21.68
CA GLN A 259 20.58 -23.41 -20.82
C GLN A 259 21.04 -22.99 -19.42
N TYR A 260 20.38 -23.49 -18.38
CA TYR A 260 20.61 -23.10 -16.97
C TYR A 260 20.68 -24.32 -16.06
N ASN A 261 21.74 -24.44 -15.26
CA ASN A 261 21.85 -25.54 -14.29
C ASN A 261 20.80 -25.46 -13.17
N ASP A 262 20.28 -24.25 -12.91
CA ASP A 262 19.44 -23.97 -11.78
C ASP A 262 18.32 -23.00 -12.18
N ILE A 263 17.09 -23.51 -12.17
CA ILE A 263 15.88 -22.74 -12.47
C ILE A 263 14.93 -22.92 -11.29
N ALA A 264 14.60 -21.80 -10.64
CA ALA A 264 13.76 -21.76 -9.46
C ALA A 264 12.54 -20.88 -9.72
N MET A 265 11.38 -21.25 -9.17
CA MET A 265 10.18 -20.42 -9.21
C MET A 265 9.53 -20.34 -7.83
N ILE A 266 9.14 -19.13 -7.45
CA ILE A 266 8.50 -18.83 -6.16
C ILE A 266 7.17 -18.14 -6.44
N GLY A 267 6.08 -18.69 -5.94
CA GLY A 267 4.78 -18.02 -5.91
C GLY A 267 4.45 -17.64 -4.48
N HIS A 268 4.20 -16.36 -4.20
CA HIS A 268 3.86 -15.88 -2.86
C HIS A 268 2.71 -14.89 -2.92
N ASN A 269 1.67 -15.13 -2.13
CA ASN A 269 0.61 -14.16 -1.94
C ASN A 269 0.87 -13.37 -0.65
N PRO A 270 1.17 -12.06 -0.73
CA PRO A 270 1.51 -11.29 0.47
C PRO A 270 0.36 -11.19 1.46
N PHE A 271 -0.89 -11.33 1.02
CA PHE A 271 -2.07 -11.19 1.88
C PHE A 271 -2.42 -12.48 2.61
N THR A 272 -2.33 -13.64 1.95
CA THR A 272 -2.63 -14.94 2.60
C THR A 272 -1.40 -15.60 3.19
N GLY A 273 -0.21 -15.25 2.72
CA GLY A 273 1.09 -15.78 3.13
C GLY A 273 1.45 -17.12 2.50
N LYS A 274 0.50 -17.75 1.81
CA LYS A 274 0.72 -19.02 1.12
C LYS A 274 1.85 -18.84 0.10
N THR A 275 2.75 -19.82 0.07
CA THR A 275 3.96 -19.80 -0.75
C THR A 275 4.23 -21.16 -1.35
N CYS A 276 4.62 -21.17 -2.63
CA CYS A 276 5.07 -22.36 -3.35
C CYS A 276 6.48 -22.18 -3.88
N PHE A 277 7.26 -23.27 -3.81
CA PHE A 277 8.62 -23.34 -4.32
C PHE A 277 8.74 -24.44 -5.37
N PHE A 278 9.36 -24.11 -6.50
CA PHE A 278 9.73 -25.05 -7.53
C PHE A 278 11.20 -24.89 -7.86
N GLN A 279 11.87 -25.99 -8.13
CA GLN A 279 13.26 -26.02 -8.53
C GLN A 279 13.42 -27.14 -9.55
N ASN A 280 14.16 -26.88 -10.62
CA ASN A 280 14.47 -27.89 -11.63
C ASN A 280 15.34 -29.03 -11.06
N ALA A 281 15.44 -30.12 -11.82
CA ALA A 281 16.43 -31.16 -11.58
C ALA A 281 17.85 -30.62 -11.85
N LEU A 282 18.49 -30.07 -10.81
CA LEU A 282 19.78 -29.38 -10.88
C LEU A 282 20.80 -30.14 -11.75
N TYR A 283 21.46 -29.46 -12.68
CA TYR A 283 22.47 -30.03 -13.58
C TYR A 283 22.01 -31.11 -14.58
N SER A 284 20.81 -31.70 -14.48
CA SER A 284 20.29 -32.70 -15.46
C SER A 284 19.23 -32.15 -16.40
N LYS A 285 18.32 -31.31 -15.92
CA LYS A 285 17.23 -30.71 -16.72
C LYS A 285 17.44 -29.21 -16.80
N THR A 286 18.21 -28.80 -17.81
CA THR A 286 18.75 -27.44 -17.89
C THR A 286 18.15 -26.60 -19.01
N ASP A 287 17.10 -27.07 -19.67
CA ASP A 287 16.46 -26.35 -20.78
C ASP A 287 15.60 -25.19 -20.25
N GLY A 288 16.21 -24.02 -20.13
CA GLY A 288 15.53 -22.78 -19.78
C GLY A 288 14.82 -22.13 -20.98
N GLY A 289 14.99 -22.65 -22.19
CA GLY A 289 14.26 -22.20 -23.38
C GLY A 289 12.83 -22.73 -23.44
N LYS A 290 12.53 -23.80 -22.69
CA LYS A 290 11.24 -24.50 -22.69
C LYS A 290 10.77 -24.86 -21.28
N ILE A 291 10.73 -23.88 -20.38
CA ILE A 291 10.26 -24.08 -19.01
C ILE A 291 8.78 -24.48 -19.04
N PRO A 292 8.39 -25.65 -18.52
CA PRO A 292 7.00 -26.07 -18.46
C PRO A 292 6.28 -25.49 -17.24
N HIS A 293 4.96 -25.33 -17.33
CA HIS A 293 4.13 -25.08 -16.15
C HIS A 293 4.25 -26.29 -15.17
N PRO A 294 4.47 -26.07 -13.86
CA PRO A 294 4.61 -27.17 -12.89
C PRO A 294 3.43 -28.15 -12.83
N ALA A 295 2.20 -27.65 -13.03
CA ALA A 295 0.98 -28.47 -13.11
C ALA A 295 0.69 -29.08 -14.50
N ASP A 296 1.59 -28.97 -15.49
CA ASP A 296 1.38 -29.58 -16.81
C ASP A 296 1.51 -31.11 -16.74
N LYS A 297 0.48 -31.83 -17.19
CA LYS A 297 0.37 -33.29 -17.06
C LYS A 297 1.39 -34.08 -17.88
N GLU A 298 1.97 -33.47 -18.91
CA GLU A 298 2.91 -34.14 -19.82
C GLU A 298 4.34 -33.59 -19.71
N LYS A 299 4.45 -32.27 -19.59
CA LYS A 299 5.72 -31.54 -19.72
C LYS A 299 6.38 -31.20 -18.39
N SER A 300 5.67 -31.23 -17.26
CA SER A 300 6.23 -30.81 -15.96
C SER A 300 7.52 -31.55 -15.62
N LYS A 301 7.51 -32.88 -15.77
CA LYS A 301 8.67 -33.77 -15.62
C LYS A 301 9.87 -33.43 -16.51
N ASN A 302 9.72 -32.64 -17.57
CA ASN A 302 10.84 -32.26 -18.44
C ASN A 302 11.79 -31.27 -17.75
N LEU A 303 11.35 -30.62 -16.67
CA LEU A 303 12.18 -29.68 -15.92
C LEU A 303 12.12 -29.90 -14.40
N TRP A 304 10.90 -29.93 -13.85
CA TRP A 304 10.68 -29.99 -12.41
C TRP A 304 10.96 -31.40 -11.89
N SER A 305 11.50 -31.49 -10.67
CA SER A 305 11.84 -32.76 -10.04
C SER A 305 11.60 -32.67 -8.54
N GLY A 306 10.71 -33.52 -8.04
CA GLY A 306 10.35 -33.59 -6.63
C GLY A 306 9.60 -32.35 -6.11
N VAL A 307 9.16 -32.45 -4.86
CA VAL A 307 8.50 -31.37 -4.12
C VAL A 307 9.51 -30.83 -3.10
N HIS A 308 9.78 -29.52 -3.16
CA HIS A 308 10.80 -28.84 -2.34
C HIS A 308 10.16 -27.71 -1.52
N GLY A 309 10.71 -27.41 -0.35
CA GLY A 309 10.16 -26.32 0.44
C GLY A 309 10.62 -26.20 1.88
N GLY A 310 10.46 -27.25 2.70
CA GLY A 310 10.63 -27.17 4.15
C GLY A 310 11.90 -27.79 4.71
N LEU A 311 12.16 -27.57 6.00
CA LEU A 311 13.23 -28.25 6.74
C LEU A 311 12.97 -29.77 6.81
N GLY A 312 14.00 -30.57 6.53
CA GLY A 312 14.01 -32.02 6.78
C GLY A 312 14.04 -32.92 5.54
N GLU A 313 13.56 -32.50 4.37
CA GLU A 313 13.55 -33.34 3.16
C GLU A 313 13.66 -32.52 1.85
N GLY A 314 14.38 -33.04 0.84
CA GLY A 314 14.64 -32.36 -0.43
C GLY A 314 15.51 -31.11 -0.29
N ILE A 315 15.39 -30.18 -1.24
CA ILE A 315 15.98 -28.84 -1.13
C ILE A 315 15.17 -28.02 -0.10
N GLN A 316 15.83 -27.62 0.98
CA GLN A 316 15.21 -26.92 2.11
C GLN A 316 15.09 -25.41 1.83
N CYS A 317 14.19 -25.04 0.91
CA CYS A 317 14.00 -23.64 0.51
C CYS A 317 13.73 -22.72 1.72
N SER A 318 12.95 -23.16 2.71
CA SER A 318 12.63 -22.43 3.94
C SER A 318 13.81 -22.25 4.88
N ASN A 319 14.95 -22.94 4.71
CA ASN A 319 16.15 -22.61 5.50
C ASN A 319 16.84 -21.35 4.95
N CYS A 320 16.76 -21.12 3.64
CA CYS A 320 17.27 -19.92 2.98
C CYS A 320 16.24 -18.78 3.02
N HIS A 321 14.97 -19.12 2.81
CA HIS A 321 13.79 -18.25 2.84
C HIS A 321 13.10 -18.39 4.21
N ASP A 322 13.85 -18.12 5.27
CA ASP A 322 13.54 -18.49 6.66
C ASP A 322 12.38 -17.76 7.29
N ALA A 323 12.23 -16.47 7.02
CA ALA A 323 11.09 -15.68 7.47
C ALA A 323 10.29 -15.04 6.35
N ASP A 324 10.76 -15.07 5.10
CA ASP A 324 10.13 -14.39 3.97
C ASP A 324 10.33 -15.13 2.64
N ALA A 325 9.38 -14.94 1.72
CA ALA A 325 9.38 -15.62 0.42
C ALA A 325 10.45 -15.09 -0.55
N PHE A 326 10.76 -13.79 -0.50
CA PHE A 326 11.73 -13.16 -1.41
C PHE A 326 12.95 -12.67 -0.64
N ILE A 327 14.12 -12.94 -1.22
CA ILE A 327 15.41 -12.56 -0.67
C ILE A 327 15.98 -11.43 -1.53
N HIS A 328 16.32 -10.32 -0.90
CA HIS A 328 16.92 -9.17 -1.58
C HIS A 328 18.41 -9.05 -1.30
N THR A 329 19.17 -8.84 -2.36
CA THR A 329 20.62 -8.66 -2.35
C THR A 329 21.01 -7.70 -3.47
N PRO A 330 22.18 -7.01 -3.39
CA PRO A 330 22.62 -6.12 -4.48
C PRO A 330 22.72 -6.83 -5.84
N TRP A 331 22.96 -8.15 -5.85
CA TRP A 331 22.97 -8.96 -7.05
C TRP A 331 21.59 -9.07 -7.69
N ILE A 332 20.60 -9.65 -6.99
CA ILE A 332 19.28 -9.88 -7.58
C ILE A 332 18.51 -8.56 -7.81
N ASP A 333 18.71 -7.57 -6.93
CA ASP A 333 18.14 -6.21 -7.08
C ASP A 333 18.79 -5.42 -8.22
N GLY A 334 19.93 -5.91 -8.73
CA GLY A 334 20.56 -5.40 -9.95
C GLY A 334 19.74 -5.66 -11.20
N ALA A 335 18.90 -6.70 -11.22
CA ALA A 335 17.93 -6.89 -12.30
C ALA A 335 16.80 -5.88 -12.14
N LYS A 336 16.81 -4.89 -13.03
CA LYS A 336 15.90 -3.76 -12.98
C LYS A 336 14.97 -3.74 -14.18
N ASP A 337 13.74 -3.28 -13.97
CA ASP A 337 12.83 -2.95 -15.06
C ASP A 337 13.31 -1.71 -15.82
N ALA A 338 12.56 -1.33 -16.85
CA ALA A 338 12.85 -0.13 -17.64
C ALA A 338 12.93 1.15 -16.79
N ASN A 339 12.31 1.14 -15.60
CA ASN A 339 12.17 2.28 -14.70
C ASN A 339 13.22 2.26 -13.57
N GLY A 340 14.20 1.35 -13.65
CA GLY A 340 15.29 1.23 -12.68
C GLY A 340 14.89 0.56 -11.36
N ARG A 341 13.67 0.00 -11.26
CA ARG A 341 13.20 -0.72 -10.07
C ARG A 341 13.63 -2.18 -10.10
N PRO A 342 13.97 -2.79 -8.95
CA PRO A 342 14.15 -4.23 -8.88
C PRO A 342 12.95 -4.99 -9.46
N ILE A 343 13.20 -6.01 -10.27
CA ILE A 343 12.15 -6.87 -10.85
C ILE A 343 11.45 -7.69 -9.75
N ILE A 344 12.19 -8.02 -8.70
CA ILE A 344 11.67 -8.78 -7.56
C ILE A 344 10.84 -7.86 -6.67
N PRO A 345 9.63 -8.28 -6.25
CA PRO A 345 8.81 -7.48 -5.34
C PRO A 345 9.59 -7.17 -4.07
N LYS A 346 9.80 -5.88 -3.77
CA LYS A 346 10.69 -5.44 -2.70
C LYS A 346 9.95 -4.62 -1.66
N MET A 347 10.23 -4.90 -0.39
CA MET A 347 9.68 -4.13 0.72
C MET A 347 10.03 -2.64 0.61
N GLY A 348 9.03 -1.78 0.76
CA GLY A 348 9.16 -0.33 0.61
C GLY A 348 9.22 0.20 -0.81
N VAL A 349 9.27 -0.69 -1.80
CA VAL A 349 9.22 -0.33 -3.22
C VAL A 349 7.85 -0.73 -3.80
N ASP A 350 7.38 -1.93 -3.50
CA ASP A 350 6.09 -2.45 -3.96
C ASP A 350 4.96 -2.19 -2.95
N PRO A 351 3.77 -1.75 -3.41
CA PRO A 351 2.66 -1.35 -2.53
C PRO A 351 2.08 -2.51 -1.71
N ASP A 352 2.28 -3.75 -2.16
CA ASP A 352 1.83 -4.96 -1.47
C ASP A 352 2.87 -5.46 -0.46
N TYR A 353 4.06 -4.85 -0.43
CA TYR A 353 5.16 -5.14 0.49
C TYR A 353 5.54 -3.85 1.25
N PRO A 354 4.69 -3.33 2.13
CA PRO A 354 5.03 -2.15 2.91
C PRO A 354 6.19 -2.44 3.86
N LEU A 355 7.05 -1.44 4.10
CA LEU A 355 8.07 -1.55 5.14
C LEU A 355 7.40 -1.78 6.51
N GLY A 356 8.04 -2.57 7.38
CA GLY A 356 7.56 -2.81 8.75
C GLY A 356 6.41 -3.81 8.86
N ALA A 357 6.07 -4.50 7.77
CA ALA A 357 4.97 -5.45 7.70
C ALA A 357 5.34 -6.86 8.23
N ASN A 358 6.07 -6.94 9.35
CA ASN A 358 6.57 -8.20 9.91
C ASN A 358 5.46 -9.15 10.42
N ASP A 359 4.24 -8.65 10.57
CA ASP A 359 3.04 -9.40 10.91
C ASP A 359 2.35 -10.05 9.69
N MET A 360 2.88 -9.82 8.48
CA MET A 360 2.32 -10.40 7.26
C MET A 360 2.55 -11.91 7.24
N PRO A 361 1.55 -12.69 6.79
CA PRO A 361 1.65 -14.13 6.85
C PRO A 361 2.70 -14.68 5.89
N TYR A 362 3.31 -15.81 6.25
CA TYR A 362 4.19 -16.60 5.42
C TYR A 362 4.07 -18.08 5.82
N SER A 363 3.67 -18.92 4.87
CA SER A 363 3.50 -20.36 5.05
C SER A 363 3.71 -21.11 3.73
N LEU A 364 4.13 -22.37 3.82
CA LEU A 364 4.25 -23.23 2.63
C LEU A 364 2.94 -23.94 2.34
N VAL A 365 2.60 -24.05 1.07
CA VAL A 365 1.45 -24.82 0.63
C VAL A 365 1.65 -26.30 0.99
N ASN A 366 0.61 -26.91 1.57
CA ASN A 366 0.60 -28.31 2.03
C ASN A 366 1.68 -28.64 3.08
N MET A 367 2.11 -27.66 3.88
CA MET A 367 3.18 -27.83 4.87
C MET A 367 2.93 -28.99 5.84
N GLY A 368 1.69 -29.15 6.32
CA GLY A 368 1.31 -30.22 7.24
C GLY A 368 1.46 -31.59 6.57
N GLY A 369 0.86 -31.75 5.39
CA GLY A 369 0.93 -32.99 4.62
C GLY A 369 2.35 -33.39 4.21
N GLN A 370 3.24 -32.41 4.00
CA GLN A 370 4.67 -32.68 3.71
C GLN A 370 5.52 -32.95 4.96
N GLY A 371 5.02 -32.67 6.16
CA GLY A 371 5.80 -32.74 7.41
C GLY A 371 6.87 -31.64 7.51
N TRP A 372 6.70 -30.55 6.77
CA TRP A 372 7.63 -29.43 6.73
C TRP A 372 7.55 -28.56 7.98
N LYS A 373 8.68 -27.94 8.34
CA LYS A 373 8.77 -26.97 9.44
C LYS A 373 9.38 -25.66 8.94
N MET A 374 8.85 -24.56 9.45
CA MET A 374 9.37 -23.21 9.23
C MET A 374 10.34 -22.80 10.33
N GLU A 375 11.26 -21.91 9.98
CA GLU A 375 12.12 -21.26 10.97
C GLU A 375 11.32 -20.26 11.81
N LYS A 376 11.85 -19.95 13.00
CA LYS A 376 11.31 -18.89 13.85
C LYS A 376 11.89 -17.54 13.45
N GLN A 377 11.18 -16.46 13.73
CA GLN A 377 11.67 -15.09 13.56
C GLN A 377 12.13 -14.48 14.89
N LEU A 378 13.17 -13.66 14.84
CA LEU A 378 13.68 -12.90 15.98
C LEU A 378 12.78 -11.66 16.22
N VAL A 379 12.35 -11.45 17.46
CA VAL A 379 11.47 -10.32 17.85
C VAL A 379 12.04 -9.50 19.02
N SER A 380 13.34 -9.64 19.30
CA SER A 380 14.04 -8.88 20.33
C SER A 380 14.13 -7.39 19.99
N ALA A 381 13.91 -6.52 20.98
CA ALA A 381 13.94 -5.07 20.79
C ALA A 381 15.32 -4.54 20.33
N GLU A 382 16.40 -5.20 20.72
CA GLU A 382 17.77 -4.89 20.33
C GLU A 382 18.03 -5.07 18.83
N ALA A 383 17.20 -5.87 18.14
CA ALA A 383 17.27 -6.08 16.70
C ALA A 383 16.43 -5.05 15.90
N ASN A 384 15.70 -4.15 16.57
CA ASN A 384 14.71 -3.27 15.93
C ASN A 384 15.27 -2.37 14.83
N ALA A 385 16.55 -2.03 14.84
CA ALA A 385 17.13 -1.26 13.73
C ALA A 385 16.99 -2.02 12.39
N CYS A 386 17.21 -3.33 12.37
CA CYS A 386 17.02 -4.18 11.19
C CYS A 386 15.56 -4.61 11.03
N LEU A 387 14.89 -4.96 12.15
CA LEU A 387 13.51 -5.45 12.11
C LEU A 387 12.49 -4.40 11.65
N LYS A 388 12.85 -3.12 11.62
CA LYS A 388 12.01 -2.08 11.01
C LYS A 388 11.67 -2.36 9.56
N CYS A 389 12.60 -2.92 8.78
CA CYS A 389 12.41 -3.08 7.34
C CYS A 389 11.89 -4.47 6.97
N HIS A 390 12.39 -5.53 7.62
CA HIS A 390 12.00 -6.92 7.35
C HIS A 390 12.25 -7.83 8.55
N ARG A 391 11.71 -9.06 8.49
CA ARG A 391 11.93 -10.09 9.51
C ARG A 391 13.34 -10.68 9.42
N MET A 392 13.82 -11.21 10.55
CA MET A 392 15.05 -12.02 10.59
C MET A 392 14.71 -13.43 11.06
N GLY A 393 14.78 -14.41 10.17
CA GLY A 393 14.61 -15.81 10.51
C GLY A 393 15.84 -16.41 11.20
N GLY A 394 15.63 -17.50 11.92
CA GLY A 394 16.67 -18.25 12.61
C GLY A 394 17.45 -19.21 11.71
N GLY A 395 17.19 -19.19 10.40
CA GLY A 395 17.83 -20.07 9.44
C GLY A 395 19.17 -19.51 8.96
N ARG A 396 19.48 -19.75 7.67
CA ARG A 396 20.79 -19.49 7.07
C ARG A 396 21.25 -18.04 7.22
N TRP A 397 20.31 -17.09 7.28
CA TRP A 397 20.62 -15.66 7.42
C TRP A 397 21.26 -15.34 8.75
N ALA A 398 20.57 -15.63 9.86
CA ALA A 398 21.09 -15.35 11.20
C ALA A 398 22.33 -16.20 11.52
N GLU A 399 22.38 -17.45 11.04
CA GLU A 399 23.48 -18.36 11.32
C GLU A 399 24.79 -17.97 10.62
N SER A 400 24.74 -17.55 9.34
CA SER A 400 25.95 -17.42 8.52
C SER A 400 25.98 -16.21 7.59
N TRP A 401 24.91 -15.89 6.86
CA TRP A 401 24.97 -14.86 5.83
C TRP A 401 24.96 -13.43 6.38
N ILE A 402 24.53 -13.23 7.62
CA ILE A 402 24.56 -11.92 8.27
C ILE A 402 25.97 -11.31 8.32
N GLY A 403 27.02 -12.14 8.36
CA GLY A 403 28.41 -11.70 8.28
C GLY A 403 28.77 -11.02 6.96
N ARG A 404 28.05 -11.32 5.87
CA ARG A 404 28.24 -10.69 4.55
C ARG A 404 27.74 -9.26 4.53
N LEU A 405 26.61 -8.98 5.20
CA LEU A 405 26.02 -7.64 5.30
C LEU A 405 26.92 -6.70 6.11
N GLY A 406 27.51 -7.20 7.19
CA GLY A 406 28.46 -6.45 8.02
C GLY A 406 29.90 -6.46 7.49
N GLY A 407 30.14 -7.09 6.34
CA GLY A 407 31.46 -7.22 5.70
C GLY A 407 32.53 -7.90 6.56
N THR A 408 32.13 -8.86 7.40
CA THR A 408 33.01 -9.68 8.26
C THR A 408 33.26 -11.08 7.71
N ASP A 409 32.49 -11.53 6.71
CA ASP A 409 32.71 -12.79 6.00
C ASP A 409 33.84 -12.65 4.99
N THR A 410 35.03 -13.17 5.31
CA THR A 410 36.20 -13.08 4.43
C THR A 410 36.07 -13.92 3.16
N SER A 411 35.28 -15.00 3.18
CA SER A 411 35.01 -15.78 1.98
C SER A 411 34.23 -14.96 0.95
N TRP A 412 33.39 -14.04 1.43
CA TRP A 412 32.62 -13.11 0.63
C TRP A 412 33.47 -11.92 0.16
N THR A 413 34.18 -11.24 1.08
CA THR A 413 34.95 -10.03 0.71
C THR A 413 36.12 -10.34 -0.23
N ASN A 414 36.57 -11.59 -0.32
CA ASN A 414 37.61 -12.03 -1.24
C ASN A 414 37.13 -12.17 -2.70
N ILE A 415 35.83 -12.37 -2.91
CA ILE A 415 35.22 -12.48 -4.25
C ILE A 415 34.55 -11.18 -4.71
N THR A 416 34.64 -10.11 -3.92
CA THR A 416 34.12 -8.78 -4.26
C THR A 416 35.25 -7.85 -4.70
N THR A 417 34.97 -6.91 -5.59
CA THR A 417 35.95 -5.90 -6.03
C THR A 417 36.31 -4.91 -4.92
N GLU A 418 37.41 -4.17 -5.10
CA GLU A 418 37.78 -3.07 -4.20
C GLU A 418 36.66 -2.02 -4.11
N LYS A 419 35.98 -1.73 -5.21
CA LYS A 419 34.83 -0.81 -5.24
C LYS A 419 33.71 -1.28 -4.32
N PHE A 420 33.30 -2.55 -4.41
CA PHE A 420 32.26 -3.07 -3.54
C PHE A 420 32.68 -3.04 -2.07
N ASN A 421 33.97 -3.25 -1.78
CA ASN A 421 34.50 -3.23 -0.43
C ASN A 421 34.59 -1.83 0.21
N LEU A 422 34.23 -0.76 -0.51
CA LEU A 422 34.07 0.58 0.08
C LEU A 422 32.85 0.64 1.01
N ALA A 423 32.92 1.45 2.08
CA ALA A 423 31.86 1.57 3.08
C ALA A 423 30.46 1.85 2.48
N ALA A 424 30.40 2.63 1.40
CA ALA A 424 29.16 2.99 0.72
C ALA A 424 28.45 1.82 0.00
N HIS A 425 29.14 0.69 -0.20
CA HIS A 425 28.62 -0.47 -0.93
C HIS A 425 28.66 -1.75 -0.10
N LYS A 426 29.72 -1.92 0.70
CA LYS A 426 29.93 -3.08 1.58
C LYS A 426 28.81 -3.23 2.60
N TYR A 427 28.33 -2.10 3.14
CA TYR A 427 27.23 -2.03 4.12
C TYR A 427 25.94 -1.66 3.42
N TRP A 428 25.41 -2.59 2.62
CA TRP A 428 24.25 -2.37 1.74
C TRP A 428 22.89 -2.40 2.46
N MET A 429 22.89 -2.45 3.80
CA MET A 429 21.71 -2.32 4.66
C MET A 429 22.02 -1.34 5.80
N PRO A 430 21.13 -0.38 6.10
CA PRO A 430 19.77 -0.23 5.56
C PRO A 430 19.72 0.54 4.21
N PRO A 431 18.63 0.44 3.43
CA PRO A 431 18.53 1.08 2.12
C PRO A 431 18.52 2.62 2.16
N GLU A 432 18.09 3.22 3.27
CA GLU A 432 17.96 4.68 3.42
C GLU A 432 19.26 5.40 3.83
N THR A 433 20.35 4.67 4.07
CA THR A 433 21.62 5.25 4.55
C THR A 433 22.80 4.66 3.79
N ALA A 434 23.51 5.50 3.03
CA ALA A 434 24.82 5.16 2.50
C ALA A 434 25.89 5.61 3.50
N PHE A 435 26.72 4.68 3.99
CA PHE A 435 27.82 5.01 4.89
C PHE A 435 29.02 5.50 4.09
N ALA A 436 29.39 6.77 4.28
CA ALA A 436 30.53 7.36 3.56
C ALA A 436 31.88 6.83 4.08
N ALA A 437 31.97 6.49 5.37
CA ALA A 437 33.16 5.96 6.01
C ALA A 437 32.87 4.81 6.98
N GLU A 438 33.90 4.01 7.28
CA GLU A 438 33.88 2.91 8.25
C GLU A 438 33.42 3.33 9.66
N ILE A 439 33.75 4.57 10.07
CA ILE A 439 33.36 5.11 11.37
C ILE A 439 31.84 5.33 11.48
N ASP A 440 31.20 5.68 10.37
CA ASP A 440 29.75 5.92 10.31
C ASP A 440 29.00 4.60 10.51
N TRP A 441 29.50 3.51 9.90
CA TRP A 441 28.95 2.17 10.11
C TRP A 441 29.18 1.66 11.53
N SER A 442 30.42 1.69 12.01
CA SER A 442 30.78 1.10 13.31
C SER A 442 30.07 1.73 14.51
N SER A 443 29.69 3.01 14.40
CA SER A 443 28.96 3.74 15.45
C SER A 443 27.43 3.67 15.32
N SER A 444 26.91 3.18 14.20
CA SER A 444 25.47 3.14 13.88
C SER A 444 24.66 2.19 14.77
N GLU A 445 23.36 2.41 14.87
CA GLU A 445 22.43 1.47 15.50
C GLU A 445 22.27 0.16 14.70
N PHE A 446 22.46 0.21 13.38
CA PHE A 446 22.38 -0.95 12.49
C PHE A 446 23.50 -1.95 12.76
N LYS A 447 24.73 -1.48 12.96
CA LYS A 447 25.84 -2.36 13.36
C LYS A 447 25.57 -3.05 14.70
N LYS A 448 25.04 -2.33 15.68
CA LYS A 448 24.68 -2.89 17.00
C LYS A 448 23.61 -3.98 16.89
N ALA A 449 22.56 -3.72 16.10
CA ALA A 449 21.52 -4.70 15.84
C ALA A 449 22.06 -5.94 15.09
N LEU A 450 22.93 -5.74 14.09
CA LEU A 450 23.52 -6.82 13.32
C LEU A 450 24.39 -7.74 14.18
N ASP A 451 25.19 -7.19 15.09
CA ASP A 451 25.98 -7.97 16.05
C ASP A 451 25.09 -8.80 16.98
N PHE A 452 24.00 -8.20 17.47
CA PHE A 452 23.02 -8.87 18.31
C PHE A 452 22.35 -10.04 17.58
N ILE A 453 21.87 -9.82 16.35
CA ILE A 453 21.24 -10.86 15.52
C ILE A 453 22.25 -11.99 15.24
N SER A 454 23.49 -11.66 14.88
CA SER A 454 24.57 -12.64 14.67
C SER A 454 24.84 -13.48 15.92
N ASN A 455 24.81 -12.87 17.12
CA ASN A 455 24.93 -13.62 18.36
C ASN A 455 23.73 -14.55 18.60
N CYS A 456 22.51 -14.08 18.35
CA CYS A 456 21.31 -14.90 18.48
C CYS A 456 21.27 -16.05 17.48
N GLY A 457 21.72 -15.86 16.24
CA GLY A 457 21.83 -16.94 15.25
C GLY A 457 22.82 -18.04 15.69
N LYS A 458 23.96 -17.66 16.25
CA LYS A 458 24.97 -18.61 16.74
C LYS A 458 24.56 -19.29 18.06
N ASN A 459 23.86 -18.56 18.92
CA ASN A 459 23.42 -19.01 20.24
C ASN A 459 21.93 -18.68 20.45
N PRO A 460 20.99 -19.44 19.85
CA PRO A 460 19.55 -19.11 19.87
C PRO A 460 18.93 -19.01 21.26
N THR A 461 19.54 -19.64 22.27
CA THR A 461 19.09 -19.65 23.67
C THR A 461 19.75 -18.59 24.55
N ALA A 462 20.59 -17.71 23.99
CA ALA A 462 21.23 -16.65 24.74
C ALA A 462 20.21 -15.67 25.34
N ALA A 463 20.55 -15.08 26.50
CA ALA A 463 19.68 -14.13 27.18
C ALA A 463 19.38 -12.92 26.26
N GLY A 464 18.08 -12.60 26.11
CA GLY A 464 17.61 -11.52 25.23
C GLY A 464 17.22 -11.98 23.82
N CYS A 465 17.60 -13.17 23.36
CA CYS A 465 17.17 -13.71 22.07
C CYS A 465 15.74 -14.27 22.16
N ILE A 466 14.77 -13.53 21.64
CA ILE A 466 13.36 -13.88 21.69
C ILE A 466 12.93 -14.34 20.30
N TRP A 467 12.65 -15.63 20.16
CA TRP A 467 12.23 -16.26 18.91
C TRP A 467 10.73 -16.59 18.93
N ALA A 468 10.00 -16.11 17.94
CA ALA A 468 8.57 -16.34 17.76
C ALA A 468 8.29 -17.11 16.46
N ASP A 469 7.16 -17.81 16.41
CA ASP A 469 6.73 -18.43 15.15
C ASP A 469 6.40 -17.35 14.12
N VAL A 470 6.70 -17.63 12.86
CA VAL A 470 6.30 -16.74 11.76
C VAL A 470 4.78 -16.82 11.59
N PRO A 471 4.06 -15.68 11.48
CA PRO A 471 2.62 -15.69 11.25
C PRO A 471 2.30 -16.47 9.98
N THR A 472 1.39 -17.44 10.04
CA THR A 472 0.97 -18.25 8.88
C THR A 472 -0.41 -17.84 8.34
N THR A 473 -1.10 -16.95 9.06
CA THR A 473 -2.39 -16.36 8.71
C THR A 473 -2.32 -14.84 8.89
N PRO A 474 -3.12 -14.04 8.16
CA PRO A 474 -3.12 -12.59 8.31
C PRO A 474 -3.15 -12.18 9.79
N GLY A 475 -2.10 -11.50 10.24
CA GLY A 475 -1.89 -11.18 11.64
C GLY A 475 -3.12 -10.53 12.24
N GLY A 476 -3.77 -11.28 13.12
CA GLY A 476 -4.67 -10.76 14.14
C GLY A 476 -3.96 -11.06 15.42
N ASP A 477 -3.67 -10.04 16.19
CA ASP A 477 -3.24 -10.26 17.55
C ASP A 477 -4.34 -11.10 18.19
N GLY A 478 -4.03 -12.36 18.53
CA GLY A 478 -4.93 -13.24 19.28
C GLY A 478 -5.20 -12.72 20.70
N GLY A 479 -4.74 -11.50 21.01
CA GLY A 479 -5.02 -10.77 22.23
C GLY A 479 -6.25 -9.88 22.04
N GLY A 480 -7.25 -10.10 22.88
CA GLY A 480 -8.47 -9.30 22.94
C GLY A 480 -9.72 -10.16 23.02
N THR A 481 -10.77 -9.59 23.59
CA THR A 481 -12.09 -10.21 23.78
C THR A 481 -12.88 -10.38 22.47
N GLY A 482 -12.32 -9.99 21.33
CA GLY A 482 -13.04 -9.86 20.05
C GLY A 482 -13.95 -8.64 19.99
N LEU A 483 -13.87 -7.73 20.96
CA LEU A 483 -14.57 -6.45 20.97
C LEU A 483 -13.79 -5.38 20.21
N LEU A 484 -14.49 -4.36 19.70
CA LEU A 484 -13.89 -3.21 19.02
C LEU A 484 -12.94 -2.43 19.96
N ARG A 485 -13.25 -2.40 21.27
CA ARG A 485 -12.40 -1.94 22.37
C ARG A 485 -12.88 -2.55 23.69
N ASN A 486 -12.00 -2.64 24.69
CA ASN A 486 -12.39 -2.93 26.06
C ASN A 486 -12.46 -1.65 26.90
N PRO A 487 -13.46 -1.50 27.80
CA PRO A 487 -13.46 -0.42 28.77
C PRO A 487 -12.27 -0.51 29.72
N VAL A 488 -11.61 0.63 30.00
CA VAL A 488 -10.49 0.70 30.94
C VAL A 488 -10.91 1.48 32.18
N ALA A 489 -10.74 0.89 33.36
CA ALA A 489 -11.01 1.56 34.63
C ALA A 489 -9.87 2.54 35.01
N GLY A 490 -10.24 3.65 35.64
CA GLY A 490 -9.30 4.67 36.09
C GLY A 490 -9.93 6.07 36.09
N THR A 491 -9.31 6.98 36.82
CA THR A 491 -9.64 8.41 36.78
C THR A 491 -9.27 9.01 35.43
N ASP A 492 -9.88 10.12 35.05
CA ASP A 492 -9.60 10.79 33.78
C ASP A 492 -8.13 11.26 33.66
N ASP A 493 -7.50 11.60 34.78
CA ASP A 493 -6.09 11.97 34.83
C ASP A 493 -5.17 10.75 34.55
N GLU A 494 -5.46 9.61 35.17
CA GLU A 494 -4.70 8.36 34.94
C GLU A 494 -4.85 7.86 33.50
N ILE A 495 -6.07 7.91 32.95
CA ILE A 495 -6.34 7.49 31.56
C ILE A 495 -5.64 8.44 30.58
N ALA A 496 -5.76 9.76 30.77
CA ALA A 496 -5.10 10.74 29.91
C ALA A 496 -3.57 10.57 29.94
N GLY A 497 -2.96 10.46 31.12
CA GLY A 497 -1.51 10.29 31.25
C GLY A 497 -0.99 9.01 30.56
N LYS A 498 -1.70 7.89 30.71
CA LYS A 498 -1.35 6.63 30.03
C LYS A 498 -1.56 6.74 28.51
N ALA A 499 -2.68 7.29 28.06
CA ALA A 499 -2.97 7.44 26.64
C ALA A 499 -1.92 8.32 25.95
N THR A 500 -1.52 9.43 26.58
CA THR A 500 -0.47 10.30 26.02
C THR A 500 0.89 9.62 26.02
N ALA A 501 1.20 8.79 27.02
CA ALA A 501 2.43 8.00 27.03
C ALA A 501 2.46 6.96 25.90
N VAL A 502 1.35 6.24 25.66
CA VAL A 502 1.21 5.28 24.54
C VAL A 502 1.39 5.98 23.20
N LEU A 503 0.82 7.17 23.04
CA LEU A 503 0.96 7.98 21.82
C LEU A 503 2.35 8.67 21.72
N GLY A 504 3.22 8.50 22.72
CA GLY A 504 4.53 9.16 22.80
C GLY A 504 4.44 10.67 22.97
N MET A 505 3.30 11.21 23.40
CA MET A 505 3.06 12.63 23.55
C MET A 505 3.27 13.10 24.99
N ASN A 506 4.02 14.18 25.18
CA ASN A 506 4.11 14.89 26.45
C ASN A 506 4.30 16.39 26.19
N LYS A 507 3.68 17.25 27.01
CA LYS A 507 3.84 18.71 27.02
C LYS A 507 5.30 19.21 26.96
N ASN A 508 6.27 18.39 27.35
CA ASN A 508 7.70 18.74 27.37
C ASN A 508 8.50 18.23 26.16
N ALA A 509 7.96 17.32 25.35
CA ALA A 509 8.61 16.78 24.16
C ALA A 509 7.57 16.04 23.30
N PRO A 510 7.07 16.62 22.19
CA PRO A 510 6.25 15.87 21.24
C PRO A 510 7.08 14.73 20.63
N SER A 511 6.49 13.53 20.45
CA SER A 511 7.18 12.45 19.74
C SER A 511 7.50 12.88 18.31
N GLN A 512 8.72 12.60 17.86
CA GLN A 512 9.06 12.70 16.43
C GLN A 512 8.22 11.72 15.60
N GLN A 513 7.91 10.52 16.14
CA GLN A 513 7.22 9.45 15.42
C GLN A 513 5.82 9.80 14.89
N CYS A 514 4.97 10.47 15.69
CA CYS A 514 3.65 10.90 15.19
C CYS A 514 3.73 12.23 14.42
N ALA A 515 4.62 13.13 14.85
CA ALA A 515 4.80 14.46 14.27
C ALA A 515 5.35 14.45 12.83
N GLU A 516 6.02 13.37 12.42
CA GLU A 516 6.48 13.13 11.05
C GLU A 516 5.33 13.07 10.04
N CYS A 517 4.15 12.61 10.45
CA CYS A 517 2.98 12.50 9.57
C CYS A 517 1.97 13.63 9.81
N HIS A 518 1.55 13.87 11.05
CA HIS A 518 0.51 14.86 11.41
C HIS A 518 0.87 15.57 12.71
N ALA A 519 0.45 16.83 12.89
CA ALA A 519 0.72 17.60 14.13
C ALA A 519 0.00 16.97 15.33
N PRO A 520 0.69 16.46 16.36
CA PRO A 520 0.06 15.81 17.51
C PRO A 520 -0.38 16.86 18.55
N ASN A 521 -1.19 17.83 18.13
CA ASN A 521 -1.64 18.94 18.96
C ASN A 521 -3.13 18.83 19.34
N GLN A 522 -3.65 19.76 20.13
CA GLN A 522 -4.99 19.63 20.70
C GLN A 522 -6.07 19.65 19.62
N THR A 523 -5.91 20.46 18.56
CA THR A 523 -6.86 20.53 17.45
C THR A 523 -6.89 19.24 16.66
N THR A 524 -5.73 18.69 16.31
CA THR A 524 -5.70 17.42 15.58
C THR A 524 -6.37 16.32 16.39
N LEU A 525 -6.10 16.22 17.70
CA LEU A 525 -6.74 15.20 18.54
C LEU A 525 -8.27 15.40 18.61
N ARG A 526 -8.77 16.63 18.61
CA ARG A 526 -10.21 16.93 18.53
C ARG A 526 -10.83 16.61 17.17
N ASP A 527 -10.13 16.88 16.07
CA ASP A 527 -10.58 16.46 14.73
C ASP A 527 -10.66 14.94 14.63
N TRP A 528 -9.67 14.23 15.19
CA TRP A 528 -9.70 12.77 15.29
C TRP A 528 -10.82 12.27 16.21
N GLN A 529 -11.16 13.01 17.28
CA GLN A 529 -12.32 12.70 18.13
C GLN A 529 -13.61 12.75 17.31
N GLU A 530 -13.84 13.81 16.53
CA GLU A 530 -15.02 13.95 15.69
C GLU A 530 -15.12 12.81 14.66
N LYS A 531 -14.01 12.47 14.00
CA LYS A 531 -13.97 11.32 13.06
C LYS A 531 -14.24 10.00 13.76
N THR A 532 -13.75 9.84 14.99
CA THR A 532 -13.96 8.64 15.81
C THR A 532 -15.44 8.49 16.18
N ASP A 533 -16.07 9.56 16.64
CA ASP A 533 -17.48 9.57 17.01
C ASP A 533 -18.36 9.32 15.78
N THR A 534 -18.01 9.93 14.64
CA THR A 534 -18.67 9.68 13.35
C THR A 534 -18.52 8.23 12.90
N ALA A 535 -17.31 7.66 12.99
CA ALA A 535 -17.05 6.28 12.62
C ALA A 535 -17.85 5.30 13.49
N LEU A 536 -17.89 5.54 14.80
CA LEU A 536 -18.70 4.77 15.73
C LEU A 536 -20.19 4.88 15.41
N GLY A 537 -20.71 6.08 15.19
CA GLY A 537 -22.13 6.29 14.92
C GLY A 537 -22.61 5.71 13.58
N ASN A 538 -21.76 5.79 12.54
CA ASN A 538 -22.18 5.50 11.17
C ASN A 538 -21.73 4.13 10.65
N CYS A 539 -20.56 3.65 11.06
CA CYS A 539 -19.93 2.48 10.44
C CYS A 539 -19.65 1.34 11.41
N LEU A 540 -19.19 1.64 12.64
CA LEU A 540 -18.65 0.66 13.56
C LEU A 540 -19.61 0.30 14.71
N ALA A 541 -20.80 0.93 14.77
CA ALA A 541 -21.83 0.59 15.75
C ALA A 541 -22.35 -0.82 15.51
N ALA A 542 -22.21 -1.67 16.53
CA ALA A 542 -22.87 -2.96 16.59
C ALA A 542 -24.40 -2.84 16.74
N GLN A 543 -24.97 -1.64 16.90
CA GLN A 543 -26.42 -1.41 17.04
C GLN A 543 -26.87 -0.30 16.08
N GLY A 544 -27.37 -0.69 14.92
CA GLY A 544 -27.99 0.21 13.94
C GLY A 544 -29.42 0.57 14.33
N GLY A 545 -29.82 1.81 13.99
CA GLY A 545 -31.18 2.34 14.12
C GLY A 545 -31.51 2.90 15.51
N GLY A 546 -30.93 4.05 15.87
CA GLY A 546 -31.26 4.73 17.12
C GLY A 546 -32.57 5.52 17.05
N GLU A 547 -33.33 5.55 18.14
CA GLU A 547 -34.58 6.31 18.25
C GLU A 547 -34.30 7.66 18.92
N ALA A 548 -34.71 8.77 18.31
CA ALA A 548 -34.63 10.08 18.95
C ALA A 548 -35.56 10.13 20.18
N LYS A 549 -35.02 10.57 21.31
CA LYS A 549 -35.72 10.73 22.59
C LYS A 549 -35.64 12.19 23.03
N GLU A 550 -36.75 12.67 23.58
CA GLU A 550 -36.85 13.96 24.27
C GLU A 550 -37.53 13.69 25.62
N GLU A 551 -36.84 14.00 26.71
CA GLU A 551 -37.32 13.83 28.08
C GLU A 551 -37.37 15.19 28.78
N LYS A 552 -38.58 15.60 29.21
CA LYS A 552 -38.84 16.90 29.82
C LYS A 552 -39.19 16.75 31.30
N PHE A 553 -38.56 17.55 32.13
CA PHE A 553 -38.86 17.70 33.55
C PHE A 553 -39.27 19.16 33.78
N GLU A 554 -40.56 19.39 34.01
CA GLU A 554 -41.16 20.73 33.99
C GLU A 554 -41.54 21.20 35.40
N ASN A 555 -41.39 22.50 35.64
CA ASN A 555 -41.74 23.21 36.89
C ASN A 555 -41.09 22.60 38.14
N GLU A 556 -39.83 22.20 38.02
CA GLU A 556 -39.06 21.60 39.10
C GLU A 556 -38.58 22.70 40.06
N VAL A 557 -38.96 22.60 41.34
CA VAL A 557 -38.63 23.59 42.37
C VAL A 557 -37.42 23.13 43.16
N TYR A 558 -36.40 23.97 43.20
CA TYR A 558 -35.15 23.74 43.92
C TYR A 558 -35.01 24.73 45.06
N ALA A 559 -34.91 24.22 46.28
CA ALA A 559 -34.51 25.03 47.45
C ALA A 559 -32.98 25.13 47.52
N PRO A 560 -32.43 26.12 48.26
CA PRO A 560 -30.99 26.26 48.43
C PRO A 560 -30.33 24.95 48.92
N ASN A 561 -29.24 24.55 48.27
CA ASN A 561 -28.46 23.33 48.46
C ASN A 561 -29.17 22.01 48.16
N VAL A 562 -30.32 22.02 47.48
CA VAL A 562 -30.97 20.78 47.03
C VAL A 562 -30.31 20.28 45.74
N TRP A 563 -29.87 19.03 45.75
CA TRP A 563 -29.29 18.31 44.61
C TRP A 563 -30.26 17.22 44.11
N LYS A 564 -30.58 17.23 42.81
CA LYS A 564 -31.42 16.19 42.18
C LYS A 564 -30.73 15.64 40.94
N VAL A 565 -30.68 14.32 40.80
CA VAL A 565 -30.10 13.60 39.66
C VAL A 565 -31.22 13.06 38.77
N TYR A 566 -31.00 13.09 37.46
CA TYR A 566 -31.80 12.57 36.37
C TYR A 566 -30.98 11.55 35.56
N GLY A 567 -31.66 10.57 34.96
CA GLY A 567 -31.06 9.46 34.21
C GLY A 567 -30.93 8.15 35.02
N PRO A 568 -30.14 7.17 34.53
CA PRO A 568 -29.23 7.27 33.39
C PRO A 568 -29.97 7.39 32.05
N PHE A 569 -29.48 8.27 31.18
CA PHE A 569 -29.86 8.34 29.77
C PHE A 569 -28.89 7.48 28.96
N ASN A 570 -29.40 6.41 28.33
CA ASN A 570 -28.58 5.55 27.49
C ASN A 570 -28.47 6.18 26.10
N VAL A 571 -27.31 6.74 25.77
CA VAL A 571 -27.10 7.42 24.49
C VAL A 571 -26.41 6.48 23.50
N ALA A 572 -26.90 6.45 22.27
CA ALA A 572 -26.41 5.62 21.18
C ALA A 572 -24.97 5.97 20.79
N ALA A 573 -24.28 5.00 20.17
CA ALA A 573 -22.95 5.23 19.61
C ALA A 573 -22.93 6.43 18.65
N GLY A 574 -21.96 7.33 18.83
CA GLY A 574 -21.81 8.54 18.01
C GLY A 574 -22.91 9.60 18.18
N SER A 575 -23.89 9.40 19.07
CA SER A 575 -24.93 10.38 19.37
C SER A 575 -24.57 11.22 20.60
N HIS A 576 -24.98 12.48 20.64
CA HIS A 576 -24.76 13.37 21.78
C HIS A 576 -25.99 13.48 22.68
N LEU A 577 -25.75 13.86 23.93
CA LEU A 577 -26.77 14.33 24.86
C LEU A 577 -26.79 15.87 24.82
N ASP A 578 -27.94 16.47 24.55
CA ASP A 578 -28.15 17.92 24.68
C ASP A 578 -29.15 18.17 25.82
N VAL A 579 -28.68 18.89 26.84
CA VAL A 579 -29.44 19.24 28.03
C VAL A 579 -29.60 20.74 28.12
N LYS A 580 -30.85 21.21 28.14
CA LYS A 580 -31.19 22.62 28.33
C LYS A 580 -32.01 22.80 29.58
N MET A 581 -31.54 23.65 30.47
CA MET A 581 -32.25 24.13 31.64
C MET A 581 -32.72 25.56 31.39
N THR A 582 -33.98 25.86 31.68
CA THR A 582 -34.53 27.21 31.63
C THR A 582 -35.34 27.49 32.87
N GLY A 583 -35.34 28.72 33.39
CA GLY A 583 -36.14 29.04 34.58
C GLY A 583 -35.74 30.31 35.29
N ASP A 584 -36.39 30.53 36.43
CA ASP A 584 -36.20 31.68 37.31
C ASP A 584 -35.44 31.27 38.59
N GLY A 585 -34.70 32.21 39.18
CA GLY A 585 -33.84 31.97 40.34
C GLY A 585 -32.43 31.53 39.96
N ASP A 586 -31.73 30.89 40.90
CA ASP A 586 -30.32 30.48 40.77
C ASP A 586 -30.17 28.98 41.01
N ALA A 587 -30.11 28.23 39.92
CA ALA A 587 -29.85 26.79 39.90
C ALA A 587 -28.82 26.47 38.83
N ASP A 588 -27.96 25.50 39.13
CA ASP A 588 -26.84 25.10 38.30
C ASP A 588 -27.02 23.67 37.78
N LEU A 589 -26.71 23.49 36.50
CA LEU A 589 -26.76 22.26 35.74
C LEU A 589 -25.41 21.53 35.80
N TYR A 590 -25.46 20.23 36.01
CA TYR A 590 -24.30 19.34 36.01
C TYR A 590 -24.58 18.13 35.12
N VAL A 591 -23.63 17.72 34.30
CA VAL A 591 -23.75 16.52 33.46
C VAL A 591 -22.49 15.68 33.58
N LYS A 592 -22.65 14.35 33.68
CA LYS A 592 -21.56 13.36 33.70
C LYS A 592 -21.85 12.17 32.80
N ARG A 593 -20.86 11.76 32.03
CA ARG A 593 -20.82 10.50 31.27
C ARG A 593 -20.17 9.39 32.10
N GLY A 594 -20.69 8.17 31.97
CA GLY A 594 -20.09 6.94 32.48
C GLY A 594 -20.24 6.66 33.98
N GLN A 595 -20.55 7.68 34.80
CA GLN A 595 -20.88 7.51 36.21
C GLN A 595 -21.86 8.58 36.72
N ILE A 596 -22.49 8.31 37.88
CA ILE A 596 -23.38 9.26 38.55
C ILE A 596 -22.64 10.57 38.83
N VAL A 597 -23.28 11.69 38.46
CA VAL A 597 -22.77 13.04 38.65
C VAL A 597 -22.78 13.45 40.13
N THR A 598 -21.74 14.14 40.59
CA THR A 598 -21.63 14.76 41.92
C THR A 598 -21.14 16.20 41.81
N GLU A 599 -21.14 16.96 42.91
CA GLU A 599 -20.63 18.34 42.94
C GLU A 599 -19.15 18.45 42.56
N ASP A 600 -18.36 17.40 42.81
CA ASP A 600 -16.92 17.36 42.51
C ASP A 600 -16.59 16.53 41.25
N ILE A 601 -17.56 15.77 40.73
CA ILE A 601 -17.39 14.82 39.62
C ILE A 601 -18.46 15.09 38.56
N TYR A 602 -18.13 15.97 37.62
CA TYR A 602 -18.96 16.35 36.50
C TYR A 602 -18.09 16.59 35.25
N ASP A 603 -18.66 16.39 34.07
CA ASP A 603 -17.99 16.70 32.79
C ASP A 603 -18.41 18.07 32.27
N CYS A 604 -19.64 18.50 32.55
CA CYS A 604 -20.17 19.81 32.18
C CYS A 604 -20.87 20.45 33.37
N ARG A 605 -20.51 21.71 33.61
CA ARG A 605 -21.20 22.64 34.51
C ARG A 605 -21.06 24.03 33.92
N PRO A 606 -22.10 24.60 33.30
CA PRO A 606 -22.08 25.98 32.83
C PRO A 606 -21.89 26.90 34.04
N TYR A 607 -21.12 27.97 33.89
CA TYR A 607 -20.94 28.98 34.94
C TYR A 607 -21.81 30.19 34.60
N ALA A 608 -23.11 29.98 34.37
CA ALA A 608 -24.01 31.09 34.10
C ALA A 608 -24.44 31.74 35.42
N GLY A 609 -24.74 33.04 35.40
CA GLY A 609 -25.30 33.73 36.57
C GLY A 609 -26.82 33.57 36.72
N THR A 610 -27.43 32.61 35.99
CA THR A 610 -28.89 32.43 35.89
C THR A 610 -29.21 30.95 35.69
N SER A 611 -30.43 30.53 36.03
CA SER A 611 -30.94 29.17 35.78
C SER A 611 -31.16 28.79 34.30
N ASN A 612 -30.79 29.65 33.35
CA ASN A 612 -30.82 29.36 31.92
C ASN A 612 -29.46 28.83 31.47
N GLU A 613 -29.29 27.51 31.52
CA GLU A 613 -28.02 26.84 31.28
C GLU A 613 -28.15 25.72 30.25
N SER A 614 -27.07 25.43 29.53
CA SER A 614 -27.04 24.35 28.55
C SER A 614 -25.75 23.56 28.60
N CYS A 615 -25.88 22.24 28.60
CA CYS A 615 -24.81 21.28 28.38
C CYS A 615 -25.13 20.47 27.12
N GLY A 616 -24.61 20.91 25.98
CA GLY A 616 -24.69 20.20 24.71
C GLY A 616 -23.32 20.04 24.07
N ALA A 617 -23.27 19.65 22.79
CA ALA A 617 -22.03 19.34 22.08
C ALA A 617 -20.98 20.48 22.13
N GLU A 618 -21.41 21.74 22.21
CA GLU A 618 -20.51 22.90 22.28
C GLU A 618 -19.81 23.07 23.64
N GLN A 619 -20.46 22.66 24.74
CA GLN A 619 -19.94 22.79 26.10
C GLN A 619 -19.37 21.46 26.62
N PHE A 620 -19.78 20.35 26.02
CA PHE A 620 -19.55 18.98 26.46
C PHE A 620 -19.44 18.05 25.25
N ASN A 621 -18.21 17.84 24.78
CA ASN A 621 -17.95 16.97 23.62
C ASN A 621 -17.79 15.51 24.03
N ALA A 622 -18.90 14.86 24.41
CA ALA A 622 -18.92 13.43 24.68
C ALA A 622 -20.13 12.75 24.01
N ALA A 623 -19.85 11.89 23.04
CA ALA A 623 -20.86 11.06 22.37
C ALA A 623 -21.08 9.72 23.08
N GLY A 624 -22.15 8.99 22.79
CA GLY A 624 -22.28 7.59 23.20
C GLY A 624 -21.34 6.64 22.42
N PRO A 625 -21.34 5.32 22.71
CA PRO A 625 -22.28 4.64 23.58
C PRO A 625 -21.89 4.83 25.04
N ALA A 626 -22.78 5.43 25.84
CA ALA A 626 -22.56 5.59 27.26
C ALA A 626 -23.88 5.94 27.98
N GLN A 627 -23.86 5.73 29.28
CA GLN A 627 -24.86 6.29 30.18
C GLN A 627 -24.46 7.71 30.56
N PHE A 628 -25.43 8.62 30.55
CA PHE A 628 -25.26 9.99 31.00
C PHE A 628 -26.19 10.26 32.17
N TRP A 629 -25.67 11.00 33.14
CA TRP A 629 -26.39 11.47 34.32
C TRP A 629 -26.40 12.99 34.31
N VAL A 630 -27.56 13.55 34.56
CA VAL A 630 -27.77 14.99 34.66
C VAL A 630 -28.12 15.30 36.10
N ALA A 631 -27.66 16.40 36.67
CA ALA A 631 -28.12 16.88 37.95
C ALA A 631 -28.32 18.37 37.95
N VAL A 632 -29.17 18.83 38.86
CA VAL A 632 -29.42 20.25 39.09
C VAL A 632 -29.28 20.53 40.58
N LYS A 633 -28.57 21.62 40.90
CA LYS A 633 -28.39 22.13 42.26
C LYS A 633 -29.04 23.50 42.39
N GLY A 634 -29.95 23.66 43.35
CA GLY A 634 -30.44 25.00 43.72
C GLY A 634 -29.40 25.76 44.55
N TYR A 635 -28.86 26.86 44.06
CA TYR A 635 -28.03 27.78 44.85
C TYR A 635 -28.88 28.79 45.63
N ALA A 636 -29.97 29.25 45.01
CA ALA A 636 -31.08 29.93 45.67
C ALA A 636 -32.40 29.20 45.39
N GLN A 637 -33.52 29.75 45.85
CA GLN A 637 -34.82 29.23 45.44
C GLN A 637 -34.99 29.45 43.93
N ALA A 638 -35.18 28.36 43.19
CA ALA A 638 -35.30 28.37 41.73
C ALA A 638 -36.46 27.47 41.27
N THR A 639 -37.06 27.82 40.14
CA THR A 639 -38.03 26.97 39.44
C THR A 639 -37.57 26.83 38.01
N VAL A 640 -37.28 25.59 37.59
CA VAL A 640 -36.64 25.31 36.31
C VAL A 640 -37.36 24.22 35.52
N ASN A 641 -37.18 24.25 34.21
CA ASN A 641 -37.53 23.21 33.27
C ASN A 641 -36.23 22.63 32.70
N VAL A 642 -36.06 21.32 32.77
CA VAL A 642 -34.92 20.59 32.19
C VAL A 642 -35.42 19.79 30.99
N ASN A 643 -34.86 20.05 29.82
CA ASN A 643 -35.11 19.28 28.60
C ASN A 643 -33.84 18.50 28.23
N VAL A 644 -33.95 17.18 28.11
CA VAL A 644 -32.87 16.27 27.73
C VAL A 644 -33.22 15.64 26.39
N THR A 645 -32.40 15.89 25.37
CA THR A 645 -32.56 15.34 24.02
C THR A 645 -31.37 14.46 23.66
N TYR A 646 -31.63 13.26 23.14
CA TYR A 646 -30.60 12.30 22.75
C TYR A 646 -31.15 11.24 21.81
N THR A 647 -30.27 10.44 21.21
CA THR A 647 -30.65 9.22 20.47
C THR A 647 -30.40 8.01 21.36
N ALA A 648 -31.41 7.18 21.60
CA ALA A 648 -31.26 5.91 22.31
C ALA A 648 -30.68 4.82 21.38
N PRO A 649 -29.86 3.87 21.89
CA PRO A 649 -29.33 2.77 21.09
C PRO A 649 -30.43 1.94 20.41
N GLY A 650 -30.22 1.60 19.13
CA GLY A 650 -31.09 0.68 18.40
C GLY A 650 -30.96 -0.77 18.86
N THR A 651 -31.97 -1.60 18.58
CA THR A 651 -31.93 -3.02 18.94
C THR A 651 -31.39 -3.94 17.85
N SER A 652 -31.12 -3.43 16.63
CA SER A 652 -30.69 -4.24 15.48
C SER A 652 -29.17 -4.16 15.27
N MET A 653 -28.48 -5.29 15.07
CA MET A 653 -27.07 -5.25 14.70
C MET A 653 -26.90 -5.02 13.20
N MET A 654 -25.98 -4.12 12.80
CA MET A 654 -25.63 -3.95 11.38
C MET A 654 -24.98 -5.24 10.84
N PRO A 655 -25.37 -5.71 9.64
CA PRO A 655 -24.68 -6.81 8.96
C PRO A 655 -23.20 -6.50 8.72
N ALA A 656 -22.33 -7.50 8.89
CA ALA A 656 -20.87 -7.31 8.75
C ALA A 656 -20.45 -6.75 7.38
N LYS A 657 -21.17 -7.12 6.31
CA LYS A 657 -20.92 -6.59 4.96
C LYS A 657 -21.21 -5.09 4.87
N GLU A 658 -22.27 -4.61 5.53
CA GLU A 658 -22.59 -3.18 5.58
C GLU A 658 -21.56 -2.39 6.39
N ILE A 659 -21.04 -2.97 7.48
CA ILE A 659 -19.93 -2.39 8.25
C ILE A 659 -18.70 -2.24 7.35
N VAL A 660 -18.28 -3.31 6.65
CA VAL A 660 -17.14 -3.29 5.72
C VAL A 660 -17.33 -2.26 4.61
N ASP A 661 -18.51 -2.22 4.01
CA ASP A 661 -18.81 -1.25 2.96
C ASP A 661 -18.82 0.18 3.50
N CYS A 662 -19.33 0.43 4.72
CA CYS A 662 -19.32 1.76 5.33
C CYS A 662 -17.90 2.34 5.52
N MET A 663 -16.93 1.46 5.80
CA MET A 663 -15.51 1.86 5.92
C MET A 663 -14.89 2.32 4.60
N ARG A 664 -15.56 2.10 3.46
CA ARG A 664 -15.15 2.63 2.16
C ARG A 664 -15.47 4.12 2.06
N LEU A 665 -14.72 4.82 1.22
CA LEU A 665 -14.95 6.23 0.95
C LEU A 665 -16.36 6.46 0.38
N GLU A 666 -16.80 5.56 -0.53
CA GLU A 666 -18.17 5.46 -1.02
C GLU A 666 -18.77 4.08 -0.67
N PRO A 667 -19.61 3.99 0.36
CA PRO A 667 -20.15 2.71 0.83
C PRO A 667 -20.98 1.94 -0.19
N ALA A 668 -21.62 2.64 -1.14
CA ALA A 668 -22.43 2.00 -2.17
C ALA A 668 -21.60 1.27 -3.26
N ARG A 669 -20.27 1.39 -3.24
CA ARG A 669 -19.37 0.89 -4.28
C ARG A 669 -18.33 -0.05 -3.71
N SER A 670 -18.37 -1.33 -4.11
CA SER A 670 -17.42 -2.35 -3.67
C SER A 670 -15.99 -2.12 -4.18
N ASP A 671 -15.81 -1.36 -5.27
CA ASP A 671 -14.51 -0.95 -5.82
C ASP A 671 -13.96 0.33 -5.17
N SER A 672 -14.73 0.98 -4.29
CA SER A 672 -14.28 2.18 -3.58
C SER A 672 -13.20 1.83 -2.54
N PRO A 673 -12.11 2.63 -2.44
CA PRO A 673 -11.05 2.36 -1.48
C PRO A 673 -11.53 2.55 -0.03
N PHE A 674 -10.93 1.81 0.90
CA PHE A 674 -11.10 2.05 2.33
C PHE A 674 -10.46 3.38 2.75
N ALA A 675 -11.03 4.06 3.75
CA ALA A 675 -10.57 5.38 4.17
C ALA A 675 -10.31 5.43 5.69
N PRO A 676 -9.11 5.82 6.16
CA PRO A 676 -8.84 6.01 7.59
C PRO A 676 -9.82 7.00 8.26
N SER A 677 -10.29 8.01 7.53
CA SER A 677 -11.28 8.98 8.01
C SER A 677 -12.64 8.36 8.34
N LYS A 678 -12.95 7.16 7.83
CA LYS A 678 -14.15 6.38 8.18
C LYS A 678 -13.98 5.56 9.46
N LEU A 679 -12.80 5.59 10.08
CA LEU A 679 -12.47 4.84 11.29
C LEU A 679 -12.11 5.75 12.47
N GLY A 680 -11.63 6.98 12.21
CA GLY A 680 -11.04 7.82 13.24
C GLY A 680 -9.88 7.09 13.94
N ILE A 681 -9.80 7.17 15.28
CA ILE A 681 -8.72 6.52 16.05
C ILE A 681 -8.71 4.99 15.88
N TYR A 682 -9.83 4.35 15.50
CA TYR A 682 -9.89 2.91 15.23
C TYR A 682 -9.09 2.50 13.99
N ALA A 683 -8.59 3.44 13.18
CA ALA A 683 -7.56 3.15 12.18
C ALA A 683 -6.30 2.54 12.81
N ALA A 684 -5.99 2.90 14.06
CA ALA A 684 -4.89 2.32 14.84
C ALA A 684 -5.20 0.91 15.38
N ALA A 685 -6.45 0.45 15.24
CA ALA A 685 -6.90 -0.89 15.60
C ALA A 685 -7.19 -1.76 14.36
N ALA A 686 -6.93 -1.27 13.14
CA ALA A 686 -7.26 -1.98 11.91
C ALA A 686 -6.60 -3.37 11.80
N HIS A 687 -5.51 -3.62 12.55
CA HIS A 687 -4.83 -4.91 12.64
C HIS A 687 -5.42 -5.85 13.71
N LEU A 688 -6.28 -5.37 14.60
CA LEU A 688 -6.81 -6.10 15.75
C LEU A 688 -8.00 -7.02 15.38
N GLY A 689 -8.26 -8.01 16.23
CA GLY A 689 -9.15 -9.14 15.94
C GLY A 689 -10.60 -8.80 15.59
N TRP A 690 -11.16 -7.69 16.08
CA TRP A 690 -12.55 -7.29 15.75
C TRP A 690 -12.74 -7.06 14.25
N PHE A 691 -11.81 -6.37 13.59
CA PHE A 691 -11.90 -6.13 12.15
C PHE A 691 -11.78 -7.43 11.39
N GLN A 692 -10.88 -8.33 11.77
CA GLN A 692 -10.76 -9.64 11.14
C GLN A 692 -12.05 -10.45 11.19
N ASN A 693 -12.67 -10.52 12.38
CA ASN A 693 -13.91 -11.24 12.56
C ASN A 693 -15.04 -10.61 11.73
N THR A 694 -15.06 -9.29 11.63
CA THR A 694 -15.99 -8.55 10.76
C THR A 694 -15.79 -8.90 9.29
N PHE A 695 -14.54 -8.94 8.79
CA PHE A 695 -14.27 -9.32 7.40
C PHE A 695 -14.59 -10.81 7.14
N LYS A 696 -14.28 -11.72 8.07
CA LYS A 696 -14.67 -13.14 7.97
C LYS A 696 -16.20 -13.29 7.88
N ALA A 697 -16.94 -12.54 8.69
CA ALA A 697 -18.40 -12.54 8.67
C ALA A 697 -18.98 -11.86 7.41
N ALA A 698 -18.30 -10.87 6.85
CA ALA A 698 -18.71 -10.18 5.62
C ALA A 698 -18.47 -11.02 4.35
N TYR A 699 -17.47 -11.91 4.37
CA TYR A 699 -17.10 -12.77 3.24
C TYR A 699 -17.08 -14.26 3.65
N PRO A 700 -18.24 -14.85 4.00
CA PRO A 700 -18.32 -16.27 4.33
C PRO A 700 -18.05 -17.13 3.08
N VAL A 701 -17.52 -18.34 3.30
CA VAL A 701 -17.25 -19.32 2.24
C VAL A 701 -18.54 -19.75 1.55
N GLY A 702 -18.56 -19.71 0.21
CA GLY A 702 -19.73 -20.02 -0.60
C GLY A 702 -20.06 -18.92 -1.61
N GLY A 703 -20.85 -19.24 -2.64
CA GLY A 703 -21.07 -18.32 -3.77
C GLY A 703 -19.79 -18.07 -4.55
N SER A 704 -19.41 -16.81 -4.74
CA SER A 704 -18.14 -16.40 -5.37
C SER A 704 -16.95 -16.34 -4.41
N ASN A 705 -17.16 -16.55 -3.11
CA ASN A 705 -16.11 -16.42 -2.09
C ASN A 705 -15.43 -17.77 -1.81
N THR A 706 -14.11 -17.76 -1.79
CA THR A 706 -13.26 -18.88 -1.35
C THR A 706 -12.94 -18.75 0.14
N THR A 707 -12.21 -19.71 0.72
CA THR A 707 -11.71 -19.65 2.11
C THR A 707 -10.82 -18.43 2.38
N ASP A 708 -10.28 -17.82 1.32
CA ASP A 708 -9.26 -16.78 1.41
C ASP A 708 -9.79 -15.40 1.00
N THR A 709 -11.03 -15.30 0.48
CA THR A 709 -11.61 -14.03 0.02
C THR A 709 -11.65 -12.97 1.12
N TRP A 710 -12.01 -13.37 2.35
CA TRP A 710 -12.01 -12.44 3.49
C TRP A 710 -10.61 -11.90 3.78
N ALA A 711 -9.57 -12.73 3.64
CA ALA A 711 -8.18 -12.36 3.92
C ALA A 711 -7.66 -11.38 2.88
N LEU A 712 -8.04 -11.55 1.61
CA LEU A 712 -7.74 -10.61 0.54
C LEU A 712 -8.36 -9.23 0.80
N GLU A 713 -9.66 -9.16 1.08
CA GLU A 713 -10.35 -7.90 1.34
C GLU A 713 -9.86 -7.23 2.64
N TYR A 714 -9.60 -8.01 3.68
CA TYR A 714 -8.99 -7.52 4.92
C TYR A 714 -7.56 -7.01 4.69
N GLY A 715 -6.76 -7.68 3.85
CA GLY A 715 -5.43 -7.23 3.45
C GLY A 715 -5.46 -5.87 2.76
N LYS A 716 -6.39 -5.66 1.81
CA LYS A 716 -6.62 -4.36 1.15
C LYS A 716 -7.02 -3.28 2.16
N PHE A 717 -7.92 -3.61 3.08
CA PHE A 717 -8.31 -2.73 4.18
C PHE A 717 -7.11 -2.35 5.04
N LYS A 718 -6.41 -3.32 5.62
CA LYS A 718 -5.26 -3.11 6.52
C LYS A 718 -4.18 -2.28 5.83
N ASN A 719 -3.83 -2.61 4.59
CA ASN A 719 -2.82 -1.86 3.83
C ASN A 719 -3.20 -0.37 3.68
N ARG A 720 -4.49 -0.08 3.45
CA ARG A 720 -4.97 1.30 3.26
C ARG A 720 -5.21 2.04 4.57
N THR A 721 -5.77 1.39 5.58
CA THR A 721 -6.30 2.08 6.79
C THR A 721 -5.42 1.95 8.02
N SER A 722 -4.61 0.90 8.13
CA SER A 722 -3.83 0.65 9.36
C SER A 722 -2.88 1.79 9.64
N MET A 723 -2.89 2.21 10.91
CA MET A 723 -2.02 3.21 11.50
C MET A 723 -1.30 2.62 12.73
N PRO A 724 -0.11 3.11 13.09
CA PRO A 724 0.70 4.06 12.33
C PRO A 724 1.22 3.45 11.00
N LYS A 725 1.49 4.29 10.00
CA LYS A 725 2.03 3.87 8.69
C LYS A 725 3.55 3.66 8.75
N GLY A 726 4.09 2.86 7.84
CA GLY A 726 5.54 2.62 7.77
C GLY A 726 6.06 1.79 8.95
N ASN A 727 7.27 2.09 9.41
CA ASN A 727 8.04 1.24 10.34
C ASN A 727 7.80 1.53 11.83
N HIS A 728 6.65 2.14 12.16
CA HIS A 728 6.31 2.44 13.54
C HIS A 728 5.62 1.23 14.20
N PRO A 729 5.97 0.88 15.47
CA PRO A 729 5.29 -0.17 16.21
C PRO A 729 3.77 0.08 16.26
N ARG A 730 2.97 -0.95 15.99
CA ARG A 730 1.52 -0.90 16.16
C ARG A 730 1.14 -1.08 17.62
N PHE A 731 0.02 -0.50 18.03
CA PHE A 731 -0.49 -0.69 19.40
C PHE A 731 -0.98 -2.12 19.60
N THR A 732 -0.63 -2.70 20.73
CA THR A 732 -1.32 -3.89 21.26
C THR A 732 -2.79 -3.55 21.57
N GLN A 733 -3.64 -4.57 21.72
CA GLN A 733 -5.03 -4.35 22.14
C GLN A 733 -5.12 -3.57 23.46
N GLU A 734 -4.26 -3.87 24.43
CA GLU A 734 -4.25 -3.22 25.75
C GLU A 734 -3.84 -1.74 25.66
N GLU A 735 -2.82 -1.42 24.87
CA GLU A 735 -2.41 -0.04 24.60
C GLU A 735 -3.50 0.73 23.83
N PHE A 736 -4.09 0.10 22.81
CA PHE A 736 -5.18 0.70 22.05
C PHE A 736 -6.40 0.94 22.92
N ASP A 737 -6.76 0.03 23.82
CA ASP A 737 -7.91 0.17 24.71
C ASP A 737 -7.78 1.41 25.61
N VAL A 738 -6.58 1.73 26.10
CA VAL A 738 -6.32 2.96 26.88
C VAL A 738 -6.58 4.21 26.03
N VAL A 739 -6.04 4.24 24.81
CA VAL A 739 -6.23 5.38 23.90
C VAL A 739 -7.71 5.50 23.50
N ALA A 740 -8.34 4.40 23.08
CA ALA A 740 -9.74 4.35 22.69
C ALA A 740 -10.67 4.72 23.85
N GLU A 741 -10.35 4.35 25.09
CA GLU A 741 -11.08 4.81 26.28
C GLU A 741 -10.96 6.31 26.50
N TRP A 742 -9.77 6.89 26.31
CA TRP A 742 -9.57 8.34 26.43
C TRP A 742 -10.40 9.13 25.40
N TYR A 743 -10.41 8.68 24.13
CA TYR A 743 -11.30 9.21 23.10
C TYR A 743 -12.78 8.96 23.43
N ALA A 744 -13.12 7.76 23.90
CA ALA A 744 -14.45 7.44 24.39
C ALA A 744 -14.81 8.15 25.70
N ARG A 745 -14.02 9.09 26.22
CA ARG A 745 -14.40 10.00 27.30
C ARG A 745 -14.40 11.48 26.88
N GLY A 746 -14.17 11.76 25.60
CA GLY A 746 -14.09 13.14 25.09
C GLY A 746 -12.74 13.81 25.38
N LEU A 747 -11.65 13.04 25.45
CA LEU A 747 -10.29 13.52 25.71
C LEU A 747 -10.17 14.39 26.98
N PRO A 748 -10.61 13.91 28.16
CA PRO A 748 -10.48 14.68 29.38
C PRO A 748 -9.00 14.94 29.71
N LYS A 749 -8.69 16.05 30.38
CA LYS A 749 -7.32 16.49 30.70
C LYS A 749 -6.40 16.71 29.49
N LEU A 750 -6.93 16.83 28.27
CA LEU A 750 -6.16 17.11 27.06
C LEU A 750 -5.20 18.30 27.23
N THR A 751 -5.69 19.43 27.74
CA THR A 751 -4.89 20.65 27.95
C THR A 751 -3.85 20.53 29.06
N THR A 752 -3.96 19.52 29.94
CA THR A 752 -2.99 19.23 31.00
C THR A 752 -1.76 18.50 30.45
N TYR A 753 -1.96 17.58 29.52
CA TYR A 753 -0.91 16.70 28.99
C TYR A 753 -0.36 17.12 27.63
N ILE A 754 -1.16 17.82 26.82
CA ILE A 754 -0.77 18.31 25.49
C ILE A 754 -0.70 19.83 25.55
N ALA A 755 0.48 20.39 25.25
CA ALA A 755 0.63 21.84 25.15
C ALA A 755 -0.18 22.37 23.97
N ALA A 756 -0.89 23.49 24.16
CA ALA A 756 -1.53 24.17 23.05
C ALA A 756 -0.46 24.74 22.13
N ASP A 757 -0.62 24.58 20.82
CA ASP A 757 0.14 25.37 19.86
C ASP A 757 -0.35 26.82 19.91
N ASN A 758 0.30 27.63 20.75
CA ASN A 758 0.07 29.07 20.90
C ASN A 758 0.60 29.87 19.69
N GLY A 759 0.49 29.32 18.48
CA GLY A 759 0.91 29.94 17.24
C GLY A 759 0.31 31.35 17.06
N PRO A 760 0.63 32.05 15.97
CA PRO A 760 0.14 33.41 15.76
C PRO A 760 -1.39 33.49 15.95
N THR A 761 -1.88 34.52 16.63
CA THR A 761 -3.33 34.72 16.89
C THR A 761 -3.96 35.81 16.02
N SER A 762 -3.11 36.56 15.30
CA SER A 762 -3.52 37.63 14.39
C SER A 762 -2.69 37.59 13.12
N CYS A 763 -3.27 38.05 12.02
CA CYS A 763 -2.54 38.30 10.79
C CYS A 763 -2.38 39.81 10.56
N THR A 764 -1.13 40.25 10.38
CA THR A 764 -0.82 41.61 9.90
C THR A 764 -0.34 41.50 8.46
N PRO A 765 -1.06 42.07 7.47
CA PRO A 765 -0.67 41.95 6.08
C PRO A 765 0.67 42.67 5.83
N SER A 766 1.56 42.04 5.07
CA SER A 766 2.86 42.61 4.70
C SER A 766 3.24 42.20 3.29
N VAL A 767 3.81 43.12 2.52
CA VAL A 767 4.39 42.82 1.21
C VAL A 767 5.73 43.54 1.13
N ALA A 768 6.82 42.78 1.09
CA ALA A 768 8.16 43.34 0.98
C ALA A 768 8.42 43.83 -0.46
N PRO A 769 9.23 44.89 -0.66
CA PRO A 769 9.62 45.35 -2.00
C PRO A 769 10.24 44.25 -2.88
N ALA A 770 10.92 43.28 -2.24
CA ALA A 770 11.48 42.12 -2.92
C ALA A 770 10.44 41.30 -3.71
N MET A 771 9.18 41.29 -3.29
CA MET A 771 8.09 40.62 -4.00
C MET A 771 7.77 41.33 -5.33
N GLY A 772 7.78 42.67 -5.36
CA GLY A 772 7.61 43.45 -6.58
C GLY A 772 8.76 43.28 -7.57
N THR A 773 10.01 43.28 -7.08
CA THR A 773 11.20 42.98 -7.89
C THR A 773 11.12 41.57 -8.47
N HIS A 774 10.70 40.60 -7.67
CA HIS A 774 10.57 39.21 -8.07
C HIS A 774 9.51 39.02 -9.17
N ALA A 775 8.29 39.53 -8.96
CA ALA A 775 7.21 39.46 -9.95
C ALA A 775 7.58 40.16 -11.26
N SER A 776 8.28 41.29 -11.20
CA SER A 776 8.76 42.00 -12.41
C SER A 776 9.76 41.17 -13.21
N ALA A 777 10.65 40.44 -12.52
CA ALA A 777 11.57 39.51 -13.17
C ALA A 777 10.80 38.33 -13.79
N MET A 778 9.90 37.69 -13.03
CA MET A 778 9.14 36.51 -13.50
C MET A 778 8.17 36.84 -14.64
N ALA A 779 7.67 38.07 -14.75
CA ALA A 779 6.87 38.51 -15.89
C ALA A 779 7.61 38.44 -17.24
N THR A 780 8.95 38.50 -17.23
CA THR A 780 9.79 38.49 -18.44
C THR A 780 10.68 37.27 -18.56
N GLN A 781 11.04 36.63 -17.44
CA GLN A 781 11.99 35.53 -17.35
C GLN A 781 11.37 34.26 -16.76
N GLY A 782 10.17 34.34 -16.17
CA GLY A 782 9.49 33.21 -15.56
C GLY A 782 8.92 32.25 -16.59
N TRP A 783 8.43 31.09 -16.14
CA TRP A 783 7.93 30.04 -17.02
C TRP A 783 6.83 30.50 -17.97
N GLY A 784 5.98 31.45 -17.56
CA GLY A 784 4.96 32.01 -18.47
C GLY A 784 5.57 32.70 -19.70
N ALA A 785 6.66 33.45 -19.52
CA ALA A 785 7.39 34.09 -20.61
C ALA A 785 8.22 33.09 -21.41
N VAL A 786 8.88 32.15 -20.72
CA VAL A 786 9.69 31.10 -21.35
C VAL A 786 8.84 30.21 -22.24
N ASN A 787 7.75 29.64 -21.73
CA ASN A 787 6.85 28.78 -22.50
C ASN A 787 6.28 29.49 -23.73
N ARG A 788 5.94 30.79 -23.62
CA ARG A 788 5.51 31.61 -24.75
C ARG A 788 6.62 31.76 -25.80
N SER A 789 7.85 32.06 -25.37
CA SER A 789 9.01 32.20 -26.27
C SER A 789 9.38 30.89 -26.98
N GLN A 790 9.12 29.75 -26.33
CA GLN A 790 9.31 28.41 -26.88
C GLN A 790 8.15 27.93 -27.76
N GLY A 791 7.10 28.75 -27.93
CA GLY A 791 5.95 28.42 -28.78
C GLY A 791 5.07 27.30 -28.23
N MET A 792 4.91 27.21 -26.90
CA MET A 792 4.01 26.24 -26.28
C MET A 792 2.58 26.40 -26.84
N ASN A 793 2.04 25.31 -27.39
CA ASN A 793 0.71 25.30 -28.01
C ASN A 793 -0.39 25.21 -26.95
N MET A 794 -0.90 26.36 -26.54
CA MET A 794 -1.95 26.46 -25.52
C MET A 794 -3.30 25.88 -26.02
N TYR A 795 -3.90 25.01 -25.22
CA TYR A 795 -5.18 24.37 -25.56
C TYR A 795 -6.29 25.40 -25.79
N GLY A 796 -7.03 25.23 -26.89
CA GLY A 796 -8.16 26.08 -27.26
C GLY A 796 -7.80 27.49 -27.71
N CYS A 797 -6.52 27.80 -27.98
CA CYS A 797 -6.12 29.10 -28.54
C CYS A 797 -6.13 29.15 -30.08
N GLY A 798 -5.98 28.00 -30.76
CA GLY A 798 -5.83 27.99 -32.22
C GLY A 798 -4.61 28.82 -32.64
N SER A 799 -4.81 29.82 -33.50
CA SER A 799 -3.75 30.77 -33.92
C SER A 799 -3.73 32.06 -33.10
N ALA A 800 -4.53 32.18 -32.04
CA ALA A 800 -4.60 33.39 -31.23
C ALA A 800 -3.31 33.59 -30.42
N ALA A 801 -2.74 34.80 -30.51
CA ALA A 801 -1.58 35.20 -29.71
C ALA A 801 -1.96 35.86 -28.38
N ASN A 802 -3.20 36.36 -28.26
CA ASN A 802 -3.72 36.96 -27.05
C ASN A 802 -4.41 35.88 -26.18
N PRO A 803 -3.95 35.64 -24.94
CA PRO A 803 -4.58 34.66 -24.06
C PRO A 803 -6.09 34.87 -23.83
N LEU A 804 -6.60 36.10 -23.92
CA LEU A 804 -8.04 36.38 -23.79
C LEU A 804 -8.91 35.81 -24.92
N GLU A 805 -8.32 35.49 -26.08
CA GLU A 805 -9.02 34.92 -27.23
C GLU A 805 -9.05 33.38 -27.18
N CYS A 806 -8.27 32.78 -26.27
CA CYS A 806 -8.29 31.34 -26.04
C CYS A 806 -9.59 30.85 -25.41
N LEU A 807 -9.92 29.58 -25.64
CA LEU A 807 -11.10 28.87 -25.11
C LEU A 807 -12.45 29.49 -25.52
N THR A 808 -12.45 30.47 -26.43
CA THR A 808 -13.67 31.16 -26.89
C THR A 808 -14.61 30.25 -27.69
N SER A 809 -14.08 29.16 -28.26
CA SER A 809 -14.86 28.09 -28.90
C SER A 809 -15.66 27.22 -27.91
N LEU A 810 -15.33 27.27 -26.62
CA LEU A 810 -16.01 26.52 -25.57
C LEU A 810 -17.17 27.34 -24.99
N PRO A 811 -18.24 26.70 -24.48
CA PRO A 811 -19.40 27.41 -23.97
C PRO A 811 -19.07 28.24 -22.72
N GLU A 812 -19.55 29.49 -22.66
CA GLU A 812 -19.55 30.27 -21.42
C GLU A 812 -20.50 29.61 -20.41
N ALA A 813 -20.05 29.43 -19.16
CA ALA A 813 -20.85 28.81 -18.11
C ALA A 813 -22.21 29.52 -17.92
N GLN A 814 -22.22 30.84 -18.10
CA GLN A 814 -23.41 31.69 -17.99
C GLN A 814 -24.53 31.30 -18.98
N THR A 815 -24.18 30.67 -20.10
CA THR A 815 -25.16 30.19 -21.10
C THR A 815 -25.84 28.89 -20.69
N LYS A 816 -25.36 28.22 -19.63
CA LYS A 816 -25.91 26.97 -19.09
C LYS A 816 -26.72 27.28 -17.85
N ALA A 817 -27.87 26.62 -17.69
CA ALA A 817 -28.75 26.85 -16.54
C ALA A 817 -28.05 26.60 -15.21
N TYR A 818 -27.25 25.53 -15.12
CA TYR A 818 -26.51 25.16 -13.91
C TYR A 818 -25.34 26.10 -13.56
N GLY A 819 -24.86 26.90 -14.53
CA GLY A 819 -23.68 27.75 -14.39
C GLY A 819 -23.93 29.25 -14.62
N ARG A 820 -25.21 29.66 -14.66
CA ARG A 820 -25.64 31.02 -14.96
C ARG A 820 -24.95 32.06 -14.09
N ASP A 821 -24.87 31.79 -12.79
CA ASP A 821 -24.46 32.76 -11.77
C ASP A 821 -23.08 32.45 -11.18
N TRP A 822 -22.31 31.55 -11.80
CA TRP A 822 -21.01 31.11 -11.27
C TRP A 822 -19.93 32.20 -11.29
N ALA A 823 -19.99 33.17 -12.21
CA ALA A 823 -18.91 34.13 -12.41
C ALA A 823 -19.10 35.39 -11.56
N ALA A 824 -18.09 35.74 -10.75
CA ALA A 824 -18.00 37.01 -10.03
C ALA A 824 -17.04 38.00 -10.72
N SER A 825 -15.97 37.49 -11.30
CA SER A 825 -14.99 38.26 -12.07
C SER A 825 -14.51 37.46 -13.28
N GLY A 826 -14.32 38.16 -14.40
CA GLY A 826 -13.98 37.54 -15.68
C GLY A 826 -15.10 36.68 -16.28
N LYS A 827 -14.74 35.87 -17.27
CA LYS A 827 -15.60 34.90 -17.93
C LYS A 827 -15.19 33.48 -17.55
N LEU A 828 -16.19 32.64 -17.32
CA LEU A 828 -16.01 31.21 -17.06
C LEU A 828 -16.38 30.38 -18.29
N ARG A 829 -15.52 29.43 -18.66
CA ARG A 829 -15.72 28.48 -19.77
C ARG A 829 -15.82 27.07 -19.22
N VAL A 830 -16.86 26.32 -19.61
CA VAL A 830 -16.94 24.89 -19.26
C VAL A 830 -16.03 24.13 -20.22
N LEU A 831 -14.96 23.56 -19.68
CA LEU A 831 -13.97 22.81 -20.46
C LEU A 831 -14.50 21.41 -20.78
N ARG A 832 -15.06 20.74 -19.77
CA ARG A 832 -15.59 19.38 -19.89
C ARG A 832 -16.50 19.03 -18.70
N GLU A 833 -17.57 18.27 -18.96
CA GLU A 833 -18.30 17.53 -17.92
C GLU A 833 -17.57 16.21 -17.68
N LEU A 834 -17.22 15.91 -16.42
CA LEU A 834 -16.46 14.71 -16.06
C LEU A 834 -17.41 13.51 -15.92
N ALA A 835 -16.98 12.35 -16.43
CA ALA A 835 -17.75 11.10 -16.34
C ALA A 835 -17.54 10.36 -15.00
N PHE A 836 -16.84 10.99 -14.06
CA PHE A 836 -16.42 10.45 -12.77
C PHE A 836 -16.36 11.58 -11.75
N ASN A 837 -16.26 11.21 -10.47
CA ASN A 837 -16.10 12.15 -9.38
C ASN A 837 -14.63 12.23 -8.93
N THR A 838 -14.19 13.44 -8.59
CA THR A 838 -12.81 13.78 -8.22
C THR A 838 -12.72 13.99 -6.72
N TYR A 839 -11.99 13.13 -6.00
CA TYR A 839 -11.92 13.15 -4.53
C TYR A 839 -10.63 13.77 -3.99
N TYR A 840 -9.65 13.93 -4.86
CA TYR A 840 -8.34 14.51 -4.59
C TYR A 840 -8.09 15.66 -5.56
N TRP A 841 -6.87 16.19 -5.60
CA TRP A 841 -6.59 17.36 -6.44
C TRP A 841 -6.93 17.17 -7.92
N MET A 842 -7.31 18.29 -8.54
CA MET A 842 -7.33 18.47 -9.98
C MET A 842 -6.19 19.43 -10.38
N ARG A 843 -5.38 19.04 -11.36
CA ARG A 843 -4.27 19.82 -11.91
C ARG A 843 -4.19 19.64 -13.42
N SER A 844 -3.75 20.66 -14.14
CA SER A 844 -3.57 20.61 -15.59
C SER A 844 -2.11 20.71 -15.99
N SER A 845 -1.80 20.18 -17.17
CA SER A 845 -0.56 20.50 -17.89
C SER A 845 -0.44 22.03 -18.09
N PRO A 846 0.79 22.57 -18.22
CA PRO A 846 0.99 24.00 -18.41
C PRO A 846 0.31 24.55 -19.67
N ASP A 847 0.17 23.74 -20.72
CA ASP A 847 -0.56 24.07 -21.94
C ASP A 847 -2.10 23.98 -21.78
N GLY A 848 -2.58 23.39 -20.68
CA GLY A 848 -3.98 23.19 -20.35
C GLY A 848 -4.71 22.15 -21.18
N ARG A 849 -4.02 21.25 -21.91
CA ARG A 849 -4.64 20.15 -22.66
C ARG A 849 -5.05 18.98 -21.77
N PHE A 850 -4.14 18.53 -20.90
CA PHE A 850 -4.37 17.38 -20.04
C PHE A 850 -4.78 17.86 -18.65
N VAL A 851 -5.87 17.30 -18.13
CA VAL A 851 -6.35 17.56 -16.77
C VAL A 851 -6.27 16.26 -15.99
N GLY A 852 -5.34 16.18 -15.05
CA GLY A 852 -5.23 15.09 -14.10
C GLY A 852 -6.23 15.26 -12.96
N ASN A 853 -6.85 14.15 -12.57
CA ASN A 853 -7.85 14.08 -11.50
C ASN A 853 -7.55 12.86 -10.62
N GLY A 854 -7.50 13.04 -9.30
CA GLY A 854 -7.52 11.91 -8.38
C GLY A 854 -8.97 11.47 -8.12
N ALA A 855 -9.41 10.45 -8.85
CA ALA A 855 -10.79 9.96 -8.89
C ALA A 855 -11.01 8.74 -7.98
N THR A 856 -12.24 8.24 -7.86
CA THR A 856 -12.52 6.97 -7.15
C THR A 856 -13.14 5.93 -8.10
N GLY A 857 -12.61 4.70 -8.01
CA GLY A 857 -13.05 3.55 -8.80
C GLY A 857 -12.04 3.06 -9.82
N GLY A 858 -11.99 1.74 -10.03
CA GLY A 858 -10.98 1.09 -10.86
C GLY A 858 -9.55 1.41 -10.39
N ASP A 859 -8.84 2.23 -11.18
CA ASP A 859 -7.42 2.55 -10.99
C ASP A 859 -7.15 3.76 -10.07
N GLY A 860 -8.17 4.54 -9.70
CA GLY A 860 -8.06 5.66 -8.74
C GLY A 860 -7.53 7.00 -9.29
N GLY A 861 -6.94 7.04 -10.49
CA GLY A 861 -6.54 8.27 -11.17
C GLY A 861 -7.13 8.35 -12.57
N VAL A 862 -7.42 9.56 -13.05
CA VAL A 862 -7.86 9.79 -14.43
C VAL A 862 -7.16 11.00 -15.04
N MET A 863 -6.57 10.82 -16.21
CA MET A 863 -6.07 11.89 -17.05
C MET A 863 -7.07 12.19 -18.17
N SER A 864 -7.77 13.32 -18.09
CA SER A 864 -8.72 13.78 -19.11
C SER A 864 -7.98 14.57 -20.18
N ASP A 865 -7.89 14.03 -21.40
CA ASP A 865 -7.38 14.75 -22.57
C ASP A 865 -8.51 15.59 -23.18
N LEU A 866 -8.45 16.91 -23.00
CA LEU A 866 -9.48 17.83 -23.48
C LEU A 866 -9.50 17.98 -25.00
N GLN A 867 -8.41 17.60 -25.70
CA GLN A 867 -8.34 17.68 -27.15
C GLN A 867 -9.00 16.49 -27.84
N THR A 868 -8.77 15.28 -27.32
CA THR A 868 -9.36 14.05 -27.87
C THR A 868 -10.68 13.66 -27.22
N ASN A 869 -11.07 14.36 -26.14
CA ASN A 869 -12.22 14.05 -25.30
C ASN A 869 -12.20 12.62 -24.75
N LYS A 870 -11.00 12.17 -24.34
CA LYS A 870 -10.75 10.83 -23.79
C LYS A 870 -10.41 10.91 -22.30
N ASP A 871 -10.81 9.89 -21.55
CA ASP A 871 -10.33 9.65 -20.19
C ASP A 871 -9.34 8.49 -20.21
N ILE A 872 -8.08 8.78 -19.88
CA ILE A 872 -7.00 7.81 -19.74
C ILE A 872 -6.99 7.37 -18.28
N LYS A 873 -7.17 6.08 -18.02
CA LYS A 873 -7.12 5.54 -16.65
C LYS A 873 -5.68 5.57 -16.13
N VAL A 874 -5.48 5.93 -14.87
CA VAL A 874 -4.15 6.02 -14.25
C VAL A 874 -4.19 5.26 -12.93
N GLN A 875 -3.35 4.23 -12.77
CA GLN A 875 -3.26 3.44 -11.54
C GLN A 875 -2.56 4.25 -10.44
N ALA A 876 -3.33 5.08 -9.74
CA ALA A 876 -2.85 6.01 -8.74
C ALA A 876 -3.93 6.28 -7.69
N ALA A 877 -3.54 6.55 -6.45
CA ALA A 877 -4.49 6.69 -5.36
C ALA A 877 -4.81 8.13 -4.94
N TYR A 878 -3.99 9.11 -5.35
CA TYR A 878 -4.04 10.48 -4.83
C TYR A 878 -3.76 11.53 -5.92
N ASP A 879 -3.06 12.61 -5.53
CA ASP A 879 -2.97 13.88 -6.24
C ASP A 879 -2.09 13.84 -7.51
N PRO A 880 -2.54 14.47 -8.61
CA PRO A 880 -1.73 14.75 -9.80
C PRO A 880 -0.88 16.02 -9.65
N GLY A 881 0.17 16.14 -10.47
CA GLY A 881 0.97 17.36 -10.64
C GLY A 881 1.65 17.43 -12.00
N PHE A 882 2.03 18.62 -12.46
CA PHE A 882 2.67 18.84 -13.77
C PHE A 882 3.85 19.79 -13.64
N PHE A 883 4.96 19.47 -14.31
CA PHE A 883 6.09 20.40 -14.38
C PHE A 883 5.72 21.61 -15.24
N PRO A 884 6.16 22.81 -14.84
CA PRO A 884 5.79 24.04 -15.53
C PRO A 884 6.42 24.16 -16.93
N ASP A 885 7.47 23.39 -17.21
CA ASP A 885 8.09 23.31 -18.53
C ASP A 885 7.37 22.35 -19.49
N GLY A 886 6.34 21.64 -19.00
CA GLY A 886 5.52 20.72 -19.77
C GLY A 886 6.20 19.40 -20.11
N LYS A 887 7.38 19.09 -19.55
CA LYS A 887 8.12 17.87 -19.90
C LYS A 887 7.65 16.62 -19.17
N GLY A 888 7.00 16.78 -18.03
CA GLY A 888 6.49 15.65 -17.26
C GLY A 888 5.41 16.00 -16.26
N TRP A 889 4.94 14.97 -15.60
CA TRP A 889 3.85 14.99 -14.65
C TRP A 889 4.05 13.91 -13.60
N VAL A 890 3.29 13.99 -12.51
CA VAL A 890 3.34 13.04 -11.39
C VAL A 890 1.94 12.67 -10.96
N PHE A 891 1.77 11.45 -10.45
CA PHE A 891 0.66 11.09 -9.57
C PHE A 891 1.19 10.47 -8.28
N GLN A 892 0.44 10.65 -7.21
CA GLN A 892 0.73 10.08 -5.90
C GLN A 892 -0.02 8.76 -5.66
N GLY A 893 0.58 7.88 -4.86
CA GLY A 893 -0.01 6.59 -4.49
C GLY A 893 -0.16 5.62 -5.66
N THR A 894 0.84 5.60 -6.54
CA THR A 894 0.95 4.68 -7.67
C THR A 894 1.58 3.34 -7.24
N PRO A 895 1.57 2.30 -8.08
CA PRO A 895 2.32 1.07 -7.84
C PRO A 895 3.83 1.26 -7.67
N ILE A 896 4.36 2.44 -8.02
CA ILE A 896 5.77 2.81 -7.94
C ILE A 896 6.05 3.89 -6.88
N GLY A 897 5.08 4.17 -5.98
CA GLY A 897 5.16 5.29 -5.03
C GLY A 897 4.65 6.60 -5.65
N ALA A 898 5.46 7.66 -5.60
CA ALA A 898 5.24 8.86 -6.41
C ALA A 898 5.68 8.58 -7.86
N GLY A 899 4.72 8.41 -8.77
CA GLY A 899 4.99 8.03 -10.15
C GLY A 899 5.15 9.26 -11.04
N PHE A 900 6.37 9.54 -11.48
CA PHE A 900 6.70 10.62 -12.41
C PHE A 900 6.75 10.07 -13.83
N CYS A 901 6.14 10.74 -14.80
CA CYS A 901 6.24 10.32 -16.19
C CYS A 901 6.47 11.50 -17.12
N THR A 902 7.06 11.25 -18.29
CA THR A 902 7.17 12.28 -19.33
C THR A 902 5.81 12.56 -19.99
N THR A 903 5.59 13.79 -20.46
CA THR A 903 4.35 14.17 -21.17
C THR A 903 4.18 13.42 -22.49
N GLY A 904 5.28 12.92 -23.07
CA GLY A 904 5.25 12.08 -24.28
C GLY A 904 4.34 10.85 -24.14
N LEU A 905 4.25 10.27 -22.94
CA LEU A 905 3.35 9.15 -22.65
C LEU A 905 1.87 9.53 -22.81
N LEU A 906 1.47 10.75 -22.44
CA LEU A 906 0.08 11.17 -22.61
C LEU A 906 -0.26 11.40 -24.08
N THR A 907 0.71 11.92 -24.84
CA THR A 907 0.53 12.20 -26.28
C THR A 907 0.48 10.95 -27.14
N SER A 908 0.97 9.80 -26.67
CA SER A 908 0.77 8.51 -27.33
C SER A 908 -0.67 7.97 -27.17
N ASN A 909 -1.50 8.68 -26.40
CA ASN A 909 -2.93 8.41 -26.20
C ASN A 909 -3.24 7.00 -25.66
N PRO A 910 -2.60 6.54 -24.57
CA PRO A 910 -2.85 5.22 -24.00
C PRO A 910 -4.28 5.10 -23.46
N ASP A 911 -4.80 3.88 -23.33
CA ASP A 911 -6.10 3.64 -22.68
C ASP A 911 -5.98 3.61 -21.14
N ARG A 912 -4.84 3.14 -20.65
CA ARG A 912 -4.53 2.97 -19.24
C ARG A 912 -3.03 3.16 -19.01
N ILE A 913 -2.67 3.79 -17.89
CA ILE A 913 -1.30 3.96 -17.41
C ILE A 913 -1.18 3.25 -16.06
N ASN A 914 -0.24 2.32 -15.95
CA ASN A 914 0.00 1.56 -14.71
C ASN A 914 1.39 1.78 -14.10
N PHE A 915 2.15 2.72 -14.66
CA PHE A 915 3.51 3.07 -14.28
C PHE A 915 4.54 1.96 -14.55
N SER A 916 4.20 0.99 -15.40
CA SER A 916 5.16 0.03 -15.98
C SER A 916 5.77 0.54 -17.29
N GLU A 917 5.28 1.65 -17.82
CA GLU A 917 5.77 2.27 -19.05
C GLU A 917 7.17 2.87 -18.85
N SER A 918 8.04 2.73 -19.85
CA SER A 918 9.44 3.20 -19.80
C SER A 918 9.60 4.72 -19.68
N GLN A 919 8.52 5.47 -19.88
CA GLN A 919 8.48 6.92 -19.69
C GLN A 919 8.21 7.32 -18.24
N CYS A 920 7.95 6.36 -17.36
CA CYS A 920 7.64 6.58 -15.96
C CYS A 920 8.81 6.17 -15.06
N SER A 921 9.02 6.88 -13.95
CA SER A 921 10.01 6.56 -12.93
C SER A 921 9.50 6.93 -11.55
N SER A 922 10.03 6.27 -10.53
CA SER A 922 9.83 6.67 -9.13
C SER A 922 11.03 7.46 -8.66
N VAL A 923 10.82 8.48 -7.83
CA VAL A 923 11.90 9.23 -7.22
C VAL A 923 12.02 8.87 -5.75
N GLU A 924 13.16 8.30 -5.36
CA GLU A 924 13.47 7.97 -3.97
C GLU A 924 13.37 9.21 -3.06
N SER A 925 12.95 9.03 -1.81
CA SER A 925 12.69 10.12 -0.83
C SER A 925 11.49 11.04 -1.11
N VAL A 926 10.77 10.86 -2.22
CA VAL A 926 9.49 11.53 -2.51
C VAL A 926 8.34 10.61 -2.04
N SER A 927 7.66 11.00 -0.95
CA SER A 927 6.65 10.19 -0.25
C SER A 927 5.24 10.77 -0.41
N LEU A 928 4.44 10.95 0.66
CA LEU A 928 3.08 11.52 0.60
C LEU A 928 3.07 13.06 0.71
N TYR A 929 2.11 13.71 0.01
CA TYR A 929 1.91 15.15 -0.24
C TYR A 929 3.11 15.86 -0.86
N GLN A 930 3.06 16.18 -2.17
CA GLN A 930 4.06 17.06 -2.79
C GLN A 930 3.52 17.99 -3.86
N HIS A 931 4.07 19.21 -3.83
CA HIS A 931 4.05 20.15 -4.95
C HIS A 931 5.42 20.14 -5.64
N LEU A 932 5.46 20.61 -6.88
CA LEU A 932 6.69 20.59 -7.68
C LEU A 932 6.88 21.89 -8.49
N GLY A 933 8.10 22.10 -8.94
CA GLY A 933 8.48 23.17 -9.85
C GLY A 933 9.75 22.78 -10.62
N ALA A 934 10.13 23.63 -11.57
CA ALA A 934 11.33 23.44 -12.37
C ALA A 934 12.18 24.71 -12.34
N GLY A 935 13.49 24.57 -12.13
CA GLY A 935 14.42 25.69 -12.26
C GLY A 935 14.41 26.25 -13.69
N LEU A 936 14.53 27.57 -13.82
CA LEU A 936 14.70 28.24 -15.12
C LEU A 936 16.09 27.91 -15.71
N ASP A 937 16.26 28.13 -17.02
CA ASP A 937 17.55 28.03 -17.72
C ASP A 937 18.27 26.68 -17.58
N GLY A 938 17.51 25.58 -17.54
CA GLY A 938 18.05 24.22 -17.35
C GLY A 938 18.42 23.89 -15.90
N GLY A 939 17.91 24.66 -14.94
CA GLY A 939 18.02 24.35 -13.52
C GLY A 939 17.28 23.07 -13.11
N ASP A 940 17.65 22.52 -11.96
CA ASP A 940 17.10 21.26 -11.45
C ASP A 940 15.60 21.40 -11.11
N TYR A 941 14.90 20.27 -11.16
CA TYR A 941 13.53 20.16 -10.68
C TYR A 941 13.53 20.08 -9.17
N MET A 942 12.47 20.53 -8.54
CA MET A 942 12.36 20.44 -7.09
C MET A 942 10.95 20.08 -6.67
N VAL A 943 10.88 19.20 -5.70
CA VAL A 943 9.67 18.72 -5.07
C VAL A 943 9.70 19.14 -3.61
N ILE A 944 8.56 19.60 -3.09
CA ILE A 944 8.42 19.99 -1.68
C ILE A 944 7.42 19.07 -0.98
N ASN A 945 7.74 18.68 0.25
CA ASN A 945 6.82 18.09 1.22
C ASN A 945 6.86 18.94 2.51
N SER A 946 5.75 19.08 3.21
CA SER A 946 5.65 19.78 4.49
C SER A 946 4.61 19.13 5.38
N GLN A 947 4.54 19.55 6.64
CA GLN A 947 3.35 19.26 7.45
C GLN A 947 2.10 19.73 6.69
N PHE A 948 1.04 18.92 6.67
CA PHE A 948 -0.13 19.17 5.85
C PHE A 948 -1.43 18.84 6.59
N THR A 949 -2.51 19.49 6.16
CA THR A 949 -3.88 19.11 6.52
C THR A 949 -4.57 18.57 5.27
N SER A 950 -5.27 17.44 5.39
CA SER A 950 -6.02 16.90 4.25
C SER A 950 -7.17 17.83 3.88
N ASP A 951 -7.25 18.18 2.60
CA ASP A 951 -8.28 19.03 1.99
C ASP A 951 -9.21 18.21 1.08
N ASN A 952 -9.31 16.90 1.31
CA ASN A 952 -10.14 16.00 0.52
C ASN A 952 -11.61 16.43 0.67
N PRO A 953 -12.29 16.87 -0.40
CA PRO A 953 -13.67 17.28 -0.34
C PRO A 953 -14.53 16.01 -0.23
N SER A 954 -14.76 15.55 1.00
CA SER A 954 -15.80 14.56 1.24
C SER A 954 -17.17 15.18 0.94
N GLY A 955 -18.21 14.35 0.81
CA GLY A 955 -19.58 14.84 0.69
C GLY A 955 -20.05 15.70 1.88
N THR A 956 -19.31 15.74 2.98
CA THR A 956 -19.69 16.41 4.24
C THR A 956 -18.81 17.62 4.59
N VAL A 957 -17.69 17.86 3.90
CA VAL A 957 -16.83 19.03 4.20
C VAL A 957 -17.47 20.31 3.66
N THR A 958 -17.65 21.29 4.53
CA THR A 958 -18.26 22.59 4.22
C THR A 958 -17.47 23.78 4.78
N HIS A 959 -16.23 23.55 5.23
CA HIS A 959 -15.36 24.56 5.82
C HIS A 959 -13.94 24.42 5.30
N ASP A 960 -13.14 25.48 5.41
CA ASP A 960 -11.71 25.43 5.07
C ASP A 960 -10.96 24.43 5.97
N PRO A 961 -9.90 23.78 5.47
CA PRO A 961 -9.11 22.87 6.30
C PRO A 961 -8.37 23.65 7.40
N SER A 962 -8.15 23.04 8.57
CA SER A 962 -7.38 23.67 9.66
C SER A 962 -5.96 24.05 9.24
N ALA A 963 -5.39 25.08 9.86
CA ALA A 963 -3.99 25.50 9.67
C ALA A 963 -3.22 25.52 11.02
N GLY A 964 -3.54 24.58 11.90
CA GLY A 964 -2.88 24.41 13.20
C GLY A 964 -1.60 23.57 13.09
N PHE A 965 -0.58 24.13 12.43
CA PHE A 965 0.72 23.48 12.30
C PHE A 965 1.58 23.70 13.54
N ALA A 966 2.45 22.75 13.86
CA ALA A 966 3.23 22.79 15.10
C ALA A 966 4.42 23.77 15.02
N GLN A 967 4.94 24.18 16.17
CA GLN A 967 6.20 24.93 16.22
C GLN A 967 7.38 24.16 15.59
N SER A 968 7.34 22.83 15.65
CA SER A 968 8.35 21.95 15.06
C SER A 968 8.17 21.68 13.57
N ALA A 969 7.18 22.31 12.91
CA ALA A 969 6.91 22.10 11.49
C ALA A 969 8.13 22.41 10.62
N GLN A 970 8.30 21.63 9.56
CA GLN A 970 9.40 21.73 8.60
C GLN A 970 8.88 21.59 7.16
N MET A 971 9.64 22.16 6.23
CA MET A 971 9.51 21.93 4.79
C MET A 971 10.73 21.15 4.30
N LYS A 972 10.48 20.02 3.66
CA LYS A 972 11.48 19.14 3.06
C LYS A 972 11.48 19.35 1.53
N PHE A 973 12.65 19.68 0.99
CA PHE A 973 12.88 19.86 -0.44
C PHE A 973 13.66 18.66 -0.98
N THR A 974 13.16 18.03 -2.03
CA THR A 974 13.84 16.97 -2.76
C THR A 974 14.22 17.50 -4.15
N PRO A 975 15.50 17.81 -4.38
CA PRO A 975 15.98 18.17 -5.71
C PRO A 975 15.95 16.95 -6.63
N MET A 976 15.65 17.16 -7.91
CA MET A 976 15.60 16.10 -8.90
C MET A 976 16.25 16.53 -10.21
N MET A 977 16.92 15.60 -10.86
CA MET A 977 17.50 15.78 -12.18
C MET A 977 16.71 14.98 -13.21
N PHE A 978 16.66 15.49 -14.44
CA PHE A 978 16.16 14.72 -15.58
C PHE A 978 17.34 14.21 -16.39
N ASP A 979 17.48 12.89 -16.50
CA ASP A 979 18.62 12.25 -17.20
C ASP A 979 18.43 12.16 -18.72
N GLY A 980 17.32 12.70 -19.23
CA GLY A 980 16.90 12.59 -20.63
C GLY A 980 15.72 11.64 -20.83
N THR A 981 15.49 10.71 -19.89
CA THR A 981 14.40 9.73 -19.93
C THR A 981 13.59 9.70 -18.63
N HIS A 982 14.26 9.82 -17.49
CA HIS A 982 13.69 9.66 -16.16
C HIS A 982 14.03 10.84 -15.24
N TYR A 983 13.20 11.01 -14.21
CA TYR A 983 13.50 11.88 -13.09
C TYR A 983 14.20 11.09 -11.99
N VAL A 984 15.32 11.61 -11.47
CA VAL A 984 16.16 10.98 -10.43
C VAL A 984 16.37 11.95 -9.28
N GLY A 985 16.14 11.50 -8.06
CA GLY A 985 16.21 12.32 -6.84
C GLY A 985 17.63 12.47 -6.31
N LYS A 986 17.89 13.60 -5.66
CA LYS A 986 19.05 13.84 -4.80
C LYS A 986 18.64 13.74 -3.32
N PRO A 987 19.60 13.58 -2.38
CA PRO A 987 19.32 13.64 -0.96
C PRO A 987 18.51 14.89 -0.59
N PRO A 988 17.42 14.74 0.18
CA PRO A 988 16.52 15.85 0.52
C PRO A 988 17.10 16.78 1.59
N VAL A 989 16.59 18.00 1.64
CA VAL A 989 16.99 19.08 2.56
C VAL A 989 15.77 19.61 3.31
N SER A 990 15.80 19.62 4.63
CA SER A 990 14.71 20.16 5.46
C SER A 990 15.07 21.52 6.06
N ILE A 991 14.12 22.45 6.04
CA ILE A 991 14.22 23.74 6.76
C ILE A 991 13.02 23.92 7.69
N ALA A 992 13.22 24.60 8.80
CA ALA A 992 12.16 24.89 9.76
C ALA A 992 11.11 25.86 9.17
N SER A 993 9.84 25.58 9.43
CA SER A 993 8.68 26.36 9.01
C SER A 993 7.65 26.41 10.16
N PRO A 994 8.00 26.99 11.32
CA PRO A 994 7.18 26.93 12.53
C PRO A 994 5.79 27.52 12.27
N PHE A 995 4.74 26.76 12.62
CA PHE A 995 3.33 27.13 12.40
C PHE A 995 2.93 27.34 10.92
N GLU A 996 3.76 26.87 9.99
CA GLU A 996 3.53 26.93 8.56
C GLU A 996 3.45 25.51 7.97
N GLY A 997 2.48 25.28 7.10
CA GLY A 997 2.27 24.01 6.42
C GLY A 997 1.46 24.15 5.14
N ASP A 998 1.11 23.01 4.54
CA ASP A 998 0.56 22.94 3.18
C ASP A 998 1.36 23.76 2.15
N SER A 999 2.67 23.61 2.23
CA SER A 999 3.59 24.42 1.45
C SER A 999 3.50 24.05 -0.03
N VAL A 1000 3.45 25.06 -0.88
CA VAL A 1000 3.36 24.95 -2.33
C VAL A 1000 4.50 25.72 -2.98
N LEU A 1001 5.24 25.03 -3.84
CA LEU A 1001 6.38 25.58 -4.55
C LEU A 1001 5.89 26.40 -5.76
N SER A 1002 6.53 27.53 -6.03
CA SER A 1002 6.26 28.27 -7.26
C SER A 1002 6.79 27.54 -8.50
N PRO A 1003 6.24 27.83 -9.71
CA PRO A 1003 6.72 27.24 -10.94
C PRO A 1003 8.25 27.33 -11.11
N SER A 1004 8.87 28.46 -10.78
CA SER A 1004 10.33 28.64 -10.93
C SER A 1004 11.18 28.11 -9.77
N THR A 1005 10.55 27.47 -8.77
CA THR A 1005 11.17 27.04 -7.49
C THR A 1005 11.76 28.14 -6.63
N LYS A 1006 11.44 29.41 -6.92
CA LYS A 1006 12.01 30.59 -6.24
C LYS A 1006 11.13 31.14 -5.12
N LEU A 1007 9.86 30.75 -5.04
CA LEU A 1007 8.99 31.05 -3.91
C LEU A 1007 8.38 29.77 -3.35
N VAL A 1008 8.06 29.80 -2.07
CA VAL A 1008 7.14 28.86 -1.43
C VAL A 1008 6.04 29.65 -0.74
N ILE A 1009 4.81 29.20 -0.90
CA ILE A 1009 3.66 29.71 -0.17
C ILE A 1009 3.15 28.65 0.80
N SER A 1010 2.91 29.05 2.05
CA SER A 1010 2.40 28.16 3.10
C SER A 1010 1.17 28.77 3.75
N ARG A 1011 0.24 27.94 4.19
CA ARG A 1011 -0.81 28.36 5.13
C ARG A 1011 -0.19 28.51 6.51
N PHE A 1012 -0.67 29.47 7.29
CA PHE A 1012 -0.25 29.63 8.69
C PHE A 1012 -1.44 29.94 9.58
N GLY A 1013 -1.30 29.59 10.85
CA GLY A 1013 -2.36 29.78 11.83
C GLY A 1013 -2.02 29.17 13.17
N ASN A 1014 -3.07 28.87 13.91
CA ASN A 1014 -3.02 28.15 15.18
C ASN A 1014 -4.14 27.11 15.23
N GLU A 1015 -4.27 26.46 16.37
CA GLU A 1015 -5.27 25.43 16.66
C GLU A 1015 -6.72 25.86 16.36
N GLY A 1016 -7.07 27.13 16.53
CA GLY A 1016 -8.44 27.61 16.36
C GLY A 1016 -8.74 28.33 15.05
N ASN A 1017 -7.71 28.80 14.32
CA ASN A 1017 -7.91 29.69 13.17
C ASN A 1017 -6.84 29.54 12.11
N GLN A 1018 -7.27 29.44 10.85
CA GLN A 1018 -6.42 29.84 9.73
C GLN A 1018 -6.35 31.36 9.66
N LEU A 1019 -5.13 31.88 9.71
CA LEU A 1019 -4.90 33.32 9.70
C LEU A 1019 -4.56 33.86 8.32
N GLY A 1020 -3.94 33.05 7.47
CA GLY A 1020 -3.61 33.48 6.13
C GLY A 1020 -2.52 32.65 5.47
N TYR A 1021 -1.78 33.31 4.59
CA TYR A 1021 -0.66 32.74 3.86
C TYR A 1021 0.63 33.52 4.11
N VAL A 1022 1.75 32.80 4.20
CA VAL A 1022 3.11 33.35 4.19
C VAL A 1022 3.75 32.98 2.86
N VAL A 1023 4.38 33.95 2.19
CA VAL A 1023 5.21 33.72 1.01
C VAL A 1023 6.66 33.94 1.39
N ARG A 1024 7.50 32.94 1.13
CA ARG A 1024 8.94 32.99 1.34
C ARG A 1024 9.66 32.90 0.00
N LYS A 1025 10.67 33.74 -0.19
CA LYS A 1025 11.64 33.62 -1.27
C LYS A 1025 12.65 32.53 -0.92
N LEU A 1026 12.89 31.62 -1.85
CA LEU A 1026 13.83 30.53 -1.74
C LEU A 1026 15.12 30.86 -2.48
N THR A 1027 16.24 30.49 -1.88
CA THR A 1027 17.55 30.43 -2.55
C THR A 1027 18.08 29.01 -2.36
N ALA A 1028 18.26 28.30 -3.48
CA ALA A 1028 18.79 26.95 -3.50
C ALA A 1028 20.06 26.92 -4.36
N THR A 1029 21.18 26.49 -3.78
CA THR A 1029 22.48 26.42 -4.44
C THR A 1029 22.97 24.97 -4.43
N SER A 1030 23.33 24.42 -5.59
CA SER A 1030 23.89 23.06 -5.67
C SER A 1030 25.25 23.01 -4.97
N ASN A 1031 25.46 21.99 -4.12
CA ASN A 1031 26.74 21.72 -3.45
C ASN A 1031 27.44 20.46 -3.98
N GLY A 1032 26.93 19.88 -5.08
CA GLY A 1032 27.41 18.62 -5.66
C GLY A 1032 26.40 17.50 -5.45
N PRO A 1033 26.45 16.75 -4.34
CA PRO A 1033 25.54 15.64 -4.08
C PRO A 1033 24.12 16.12 -3.75
N SER A 1034 23.92 17.34 -3.24
CA SER A 1034 22.61 17.89 -2.87
C SER A 1034 22.59 19.43 -3.05
N TYR A 1035 21.81 20.13 -2.24
CA TYR A 1035 21.57 21.57 -2.28
C TYR A 1035 21.68 22.21 -0.90
N ASP A 1036 22.14 23.45 -0.86
CA ASP A 1036 21.99 24.34 0.28
C ASP A 1036 20.75 25.21 0.06
N VAL A 1037 19.73 25.07 0.91
CA VAL A 1037 18.44 25.77 0.77
C VAL A 1037 18.25 26.76 1.92
N THR A 1038 17.94 28.01 1.58
CA THR A 1038 17.56 29.07 2.53
C THR A 1038 16.26 29.73 2.13
N SER A 1039 15.54 30.30 3.10
CA SER A 1039 14.27 31.00 2.85
C SER A 1039 14.18 32.35 3.57
N GLN A 1040 13.46 33.29 2.97
CA GLN A 1040 13.17 34.61 3.54
C GLN A 1040 11.70 34.97 3.36
N GLU A 1041 10.97 35.32 4.43
CA GLU A 1041 9.60 35.86 4.32
C GLU A 1041 9.59 37.16 3.50
N VAL A 1042 8.75 37.21 2.46
CA VAL A 1042 8.59 38.37 1.57
C VAL A 1042 7.14 38.84 1.45
N GLY A 1043 6.18 38.09 2.02
CA GLY A 1043 4.81 38.58 2.14
C GLY A 1043 3.95 37.75 3.08
N ARG A 1044 2.93 38.40 3.63
CA ARG A 1044 1.90 37.83 4.49
C ARG A 1044 0.53 38.36 4.07
N TYR A 1045 -0.40 37.45 3.79
CA TYR A 1045 -1.72 37.77 3.26
C TYR A 1045 -2.80 37.22 4.18
N CYS A 1046 -3.63 38.11 4.73
CA CYS A 1046 -4.68 37.76 5.68
C CYS A 1046 -5.96 37.33 4.95
N VAL A 1047 -5.86 36.22 4.24
CA VAL A 1047 -6.94 35.64 3.42
C VAL A 1047 -7.07 34.17 3.77
N GLN A 1048 -8.29 33.72 4.02
CA GLN A 1048 -8.59 32.31 4.31
C GLN A 1048 -8.80 31.50 3.02
N GLY A 1049 -8.68 30.18 3.14
CA GLY A 1049 -8.84 29.25 2.04
C GLY A 1049 -7.99 27.99 2.19
N ALA A 1050 -8.21 27.04 1.29
CA ALA A 1050 -7.45 25.80 1.19
C ALA A 1050 -6.03 26.03 0.62
N LYS A 1051 -5.41 24.96 0.12
CA LYS A 1051 -4.04 25.01 -0.40
C LYS A 1051 -3.98 25.91 -1.65
N ALA A 1052 -3.03 26.84 -1.66
CA ALA A 1052 -2.89 27.83 -2.74
C ALA A 1052 -2.10 27.26 -3.93
N ALA A 1053 -2.24 27.89 -5.09
CA ALA A 1053 -1.34 27.72 -6.24
C ALA A 1053 -0.78 29.10 -6.64
N ILE A 1054 0.39 29.12 -7.30
CA ILE A 1054 1.09 30.34 -7.72
C ILE A 1054 1.09 30.43 -9.25
N SER A 1055 0.86 31.62 -9.81
CA SER A 1055 0.84 31.85 -11.25
C SER A 1055 2.23 31.70 -11.90
N PHE A 1056 2.27 31.48 -13.21
CA PHE A 1056 3.51 31.26 -13.96
C PHE A 1056 4.40 32.50 -14.09
N ASP A 1057 3.85 33.69 -13.85
CA ASP A 1057 4.57 34.96 -13.67
C ASP A 1057 4.81 35.29 -12.18
N GLU A 1058 4.38 34.40 -11.29
CA GLU A 1058 4.51 34.47 -9.83
C GLU A 1058 3.99 35.79 -9.21
N LYS A 1059 3.05 36.44 -9.89
CA LYS A 1059 2.39 37.68 -9.46
C LYS A 1059 1.12 37.41 -8.66
N PHE A 1060 0.48 36.26 -8.84
CA PHE A 1060 -0.79 35.93 -8.22
C PHE A 1060 -0.73 34.60 -7.49
N MET A 1061 -1.46 34.51 -6.37
CA MET A 1061 -1.88 33.22 -5.81
C MET A 1061 -3.38 33.01 -6.03
N VAL A 1062 -3.79 31.75 -6.18
CA VAL A 1062 -5.19 31.35 -6.23
C VAL A 1062 -5.47 30.29 -5.19
N THR A 1063 -6.63 30.36 -4.55
CA THR A 1063 -7.12 29.36 -3.58
C THR A 1063 -8.62 29.20 -3.73
N HIS A 1064 -9.18 28.14 -3.14
CA HIS A 1064 -10.61 28.06 -2.91
C HIS A 1064 -10.92 28.29 -1.43
N HIS A 1065 -12.07 28.92 -1.16
CA HIS A 1065 -12.54 29.29 0.16
C HIS A 1065 -13.96 28.76 0.35
N TYR A 1066 -14.17 27.92 1.37
CA TYR A 1066 -15.50 27.48 1.74
C TYR A 1066 -16.26 28.62 2.43
N VAL A 1067 -17.52 28.82 2.03
CA VAL A 1067 -18.32 29.93 2.56
C VAL A 1067 -18.60 29.73 4.05
N GLY A 1068 -18.10 30.66 4.87
CA GLY A 1068 -18.30 30.71 6.30
C GLY A 1068 -19.26 31.83 6.73
N PRO A 1069 -19.69 31.86 8.00
CA PRO A 1069 -20.70 32.82 8.49
C PRO A 1069 -20.35 34.31 8.30
N SER A 1070 -19.05 34.64 8.16
CA SER A 1070 -18.57 36.01 7.95
C SER A 1070 -18.71 36.53 6.51
N ASP A 1071 -19.02 35.67 5.54
CA ASP A 1071 -18.86 36.00 4.12
C ASP A 1071 -20.08 36.66 3.47
N TYR A 1072 -21.17 36.87 4.24
CA TYR A 1072 -22.44 37.40 3.72
C TYR A 1072 -22.26 38.69 2.94
N ALA A 1073 -21.46 39.63 3.46
CA ALA A 1073 -21.26 40.94 2.85
C ALA A 1073 -20.41 40.83 1.57
N ASP A 1074 -19.37 39.99 1.58
CA ASP A 1074 -18.57 39.71 0.37
C ASP A 1074 -19.48 39.17 -0.72
N LEU A 1075 -20.39 38.24 -0.39
CA LEU A 1075 -21.33 37.61 -1.33
C LEU A 1075 -22.51 38.50 -1.73
N GLY A 1076 -22.62 39.71 -1.19
CA GLY A 1076 -23.66 40.68 -1.56
C GLY A 1076 -24.99 40.51 -0.80
N TYR A 1077 -25.02 39.74 0.28
CA TYR A 1077 -26.17 39.61 1.16
C TYR A 1077 -26.21 40.74 2.19
N ALA A 1078 -27.41 41.12 2.62
CA ALA A 1078 -27.60 42.25 3.55
C ALA A 1078 -27.13 41.93 4.98
N SER A 1079 -27.21 40.67 5.42
CA SER A 1079 -26.81 40.24 6.76
C SER A 1079 -26.49 38.75 6.81
N ALA A 1080 -25.78 38.32 7.86
CA ALA A 1080 -25.51 36.91 8.12
C ALA A 1080 -26.79 36.08 8.33
N SER A 1081 -27.93 36.69 8.70
CA SER A 1081 -29.20 35.99 8.89
C SER A 1081 -30.10 35.99 7.64
N ASP A 1082 -29.62 36.51 6.50
CA ASP A 1082 -30.36 36.45 5.24
C ASP A 1082 -30.70 35.01 4.87
N ALA A 1083 -31.96 34.74 4.51
CA ALA A 1083 -32.44 33.39 4.25
C ALA A 1083 -31.70 32.70 3.09
N GLY A 1084 -31.29 33.46 2.06
CA GLY A 1084 -30.50 32.94 0.94
C GLY A 1084 -29.09 32.57 1.39
N PHE A 1085 -28.47 33.39 2.24
CA PHE A 1085 -27.15 33.09 2.79
C PHE A 1085 -27.17 31.91 3.78
N GLN A 1086 -28.20 31.81 4.61
CA GLN A 1086 -28.40 30.66 5.51
C GLN A 1086 -28.58 29.35 4.74
N ALA A 1087 -29.26 29.38 3.58
CA ALA A 1087 -29.36 28.22 2.71
C ALA A 1087 -27.98 27.80 2.14
N ILE A 1088 -27.09 28.76 1.85
CA ILE A 1088 -25.70 28.46 1.44
C ILE A 1088 -24.93 27.81 2.57
N LEU A 1089 -25.01 28.33 3.80
CA LEU A 1089 -24.31 27.73 4.95
C LEU A 1089 -24.80 26.31 5.25
N ALA A 1090 -26.11 26.08 5.17
CA ALA A 1090 -26.71 24.77 5.42
C ALA A 1090 -26.33 23.72 4.38
N ALA A 1091 -26.30 24.08 3.09
CA ALA A 1091 -25.93 23.16 2.02
C ALA A 1091 -24.42 23.07 1.79
N GLY A 1092 -23.66 24.09 2.22
CA GLY A 1092 -22.25 24.32 1.89
C GLY A 1092 -22.05 24.91 0.49
N SER A 1093 -20.95 25.66 0.32
CA SER A 1093 -20.49 26.21 -0.96
C SER A 1093 -18.99 26.54 -0.87
N ALA A 1094 -18.29 26.61 -2.01
CA ALA A 1094 -16.89 27.05 -2.07
C ALA A 1094 -16.63 27.93 -3.29
N ASN A 1095 -15.80 28.96 -3.13
CA ASN A 1095 -15.50 29.96 -4.16
C ASN A 1095 -14.00 30.10 -4.43
N ILE A 1096 -13.65 30.43 -5.68
CA ILE A 1096 -12.27 30.71 -6.08
C ILE A 1096 -11.90 32.16 -5.72
N ILE A 1097 -10.80 32.31 -5.02
CA ILE A 1097 -10.21 33.59 -4.60
C ILE A 1097 -8.82 33.73 -5.21
N VAL A 1098 -8.53 34.91 -5.75
CA VAL A 1098 -7.20 35.30 -6.23
C VAL A 1098 -6.66 36.43 -5.36
N VAL A 1099 -5.37 36.39 -5.05
CA VAL A 1099 -4.66 37.48 -4.39
C VAL A 1099 -3.46 37.89 -5.23
N ASN A 1100 -3.35 39.19 -5.51
CA ASN A 1100 -2.18 39.76 -6.16
C ASN A 1100 -1.05 39.90 -5.12
N LEU A 1101 0.04 39.17 -5.31
CA LEU A 1101 1.16 39.09 -4.36
C LEU A 1101 2.00 40.39 -4.31
N VAL A 1102 1.86 41.28 -5.27
CA VAL A 1102 2.59 42.57 -5.26
C VAL A 1102 1.81 43.63 -4.49
N THR A 1103 0.47 43.58 -4.53
CA THR A 1103 -0.40 44.63 -3.97
C THR A 1103 -1.18 44.20 -2.73
N GLY A 1104 -1.29 42.88 -2.50
CA GLY A 1104 -2.14 42.30 -1.47
C GLY A 1104 -3.64 42.30 -1.81
N VAL A 1105 -4.05 42.78 -2.99
CA VAL A 1105 -5.46 42.89 -3.37
C VAL A 1105 -6.10 41.51 -3.57
N ARG A 1106 -7.18 41.24 -2.82
CA ARG A 1106 -8.04 40.05 -2.94
C ARG A 1106 -9.15 40.28 -3.96
N THR A 1107 -9.38 39.32 -4.85
CA THR A 1107 -10.47 39.31 -5.83
C THR A 1107 -11.19 37.96 -5.80
N ARG A 1108 -12.52 37.97 -5.68
CA ARG A 1108 -13.33 36.75 -5.84
C ARG A 1108 -13.61 36.50 -7.33
N VAL A 1109 -13.37 35.27 -7.77
CA VAL A 1109 -13.56 34.85 -9.17
C VAL A 1109 -14.94 34.22 -9.39
N THR A 1110 -15.47 33.49 -8.39
CA THR A 1110 -16.74 32.76 -8.53
C THR A 1110 -17.80 33.17 -7.49
N THR A 1111 -19.07 32.85 -7.74
CA THR A 1111 -20.18 32.96 -6.77
C THR A 1111 -21.05 31.71 -6.86
N MET A 1112 -20.60 30.65 -6.20
CA MET A 1112 -21.25 29.34 -6.19
C MET A 1112 -22.49 29.33 -5.29
N GLN A 1113 -23.55 28.71 -5.79
CA GLN A 1113 -24.84 28.61 -5.09
C GLN A 1113 -24.81 27.51 -4.02
N ALA A 1114 -25.89 27.39 -3.25
CA ALA A 1114 -26.05 26.33 -2.25
C ALA A 1114 -25.85 24.92 -2.88
N GLY A 1115 -24.95 24.12 -2.29
CA GLY A 1115 -24.60 22.79 -2.79
C GLY A 1115 -23.63 22.76 -3.98
N GLN A 1116 -23.10 23.91 -4.40
CA GLN A 1116 -22.12 24.03 -5.48
C GLN A 1116 -20.75 24.46 -4.93
N TYR A 1117 -19.68 23.83 -5.41
CA TYR A 1117 -18.33 24.03 -4.90
C TYR A 1117 -17.34 24.24 -6.04
N ALA A 1118 -16.59 25.33 -6.01
CA ALA A 1118 -15.42 25.56 -6.85
C ALA A 1118 -14.15 25.16 -6.09
N LEU A 1119 -13.41 24.17 -6.57
CA LEU A 1119 -12.32 23.51 -5.84
C LEU A 1119 -11.04 23.37 -6.67
N PHE A 1120 -9.92 23.21 -5.98
CA PHE A 1120 -8.60 22.91 -6.57
C PHE A 1120 -8.12 23.84 -7.69
N PRO A 1121 -8.21 25.18 -7.52
CA PRO A 1121 -7.76 26.08 -8.56
C PRO A 1121 -6.25 26.01 -8.77
N HIS A 1122 -5.84 26.17 -10.02
CA HIS A 1122 -4.44 26.21 -10.46
C HIS A 1122 -4.33 27.00 -11.77
N PHE A 1123 -3.11 27.37 -12.14
CA PHE A 1123 -2.87 28.21 -13.30
C PHE A 1123 -2.40 27.40 -14.51
N ARG A 1124 -2.83 27.85 -15.68
CA ARG A 1124 -2.26 27.55 -16.98
C ARG A 1124 -1.11 28.51 -17.29
N SER A 1125 -0.17 28.11 -18.15
CA SER A 1125 1.03 28.91 -18.42
C SER A 1125 0.77 30.30 -19.00
N ASP A 1126 -0.37 30.51 -19.64
CA ASP A 1126 -0.76 31.79 -20.23
C ASP A 1126 -1.63 32.65 -19.32
N GLY A 1127 -1.92 32.20 -18.10
CA GLY A 1127 -2.67 32.93 -17.08
C GLY A 1127 -4.14 32.55 -16.93
N TRP A 1128 -4.67 31.57 -17.68
CA TRP A 1128 -6.00 31.02 -17.34
C TRP A 1128 -5.98 30.28 -16.00
N ILE A 1129 -7.06 30.36 -15.21
CA ILE A 1129 -7.23 29.56 -14.00
C ILE A 1129 -8.13 28.38 -14.32
N TYR A 1130 -7.68 27.15 -14.06
CA TYR A 1130 -8.50 25.95 -14.13
C TYR A 1130 -8.89 25.50 -12.73
N PHE A 1131 -10.11 25.01 -12.57
CA PHE A 1131 -10.65 24.52 -11.29
C PHE A 1131 -11.83 23.57 -11.51
N LEU A 1132 -12.10 22.74 -10.49
CA LEU A 1132 -13.20 21.80 -10.46
C LEU A 1132 -14.46 22.53 -10.01
N VAL A 1133 -15.59 22.28 -10.67
CA VAL A 1133 -16.91 22.62 -10.14
C VAL A 1133 -17.67 21.35 -9.82
N ARG A 1134 -18.03 21.18 -8.55
CA ARG A 1134 -18.90 20.10 -8.07
C ARG A 1134 -20.28 20.65 -7.78
N ASP A 1135 -21.29 20.09 -8.43
CA ASP A 1135 -22.69 20.44 -8.19
C ASP A 1135 -23.43 19.26 -7.55
N LYS A 1136 -23.59 19.30 -6.22
CA LYS A 1136 -24.27 18.23 -5.48
C LYS A 1136 -25.76 18.14 -5.81
N ASN A 1137 -26.36 19.22 -6.31
CA ASN A 1137 -27.78 19.23 -6.67
C ASN A 1137 -28.06 18.33 -7.88
N SER A 1138 -27.12 18.26 -8.82
CA SER A 1138 -27.22 17.42 -10.01
C SER A 1138 -26.37 16.14 -9.94
N GLY A 1139 -25.45 16.04 -8.98
CA GLY A 1139 -24.50 14.94 -8.87
C GLY A 1139 -23.38 14.97 -9.91
N LYS A 1140 -23.16 16.12 -10.57
CA LYS A 1140 -22.21 16.29 -11.68
C LYS A 1140 -20.98 17.09 -11.29
N GLU A 1141 -19.88 16.83 -12.02
CA GLU A 1141 -18.63 17.56 -11.89
C GLU A 1141 -18.14 18.09 -13.24
N TYR A 1142 -17.49 19.26 -13.22
CA TYR A 1142 -17.03 19.97 -14.41
C TYR A 1142 -15.62 20.52 -14.24
N ALA A 1143 -14.78 20.36 -15.26
CA ALA A 1143 -13.56 21.16 -15.39
C ALA A 1143 -13.91 22.53 -15.98
N VAL A 1144 -13.53 23.62 -15.30
CA VAL A 1144 -13.88 24.99 -15.68
C VAL A 1144 -12.63 25.87 -15.76
N GLY A 1145 -12.60 26.75 -16.76
CA GLY A 1145 -11.54 27.76 -16.95
C GLY A 1145 -12.04 29.18 -16.70
N SER A 1146 -11.22 30.04 -16.07
CA SER A 1146 -11.48 31.47 -15.87
C SER A 1146 -10.38 32.36 -16.43
N ASP A 1147 -10.77 33.45 -17.09
CA ASP A 1147 -9.87 34.49 -17.59
C ASP A 1147 -9.68 35.68 -16.62
N ALA A 1148 -10.17 35.57 -15.38
CA ALA A 1148 -10.26 36.70 -14.46
C ALA A 1148 -8.95 37.47 -14.28
N ILE A 1149 -7.81 36.78 -14.12
CA ILE A 1149 -6.52 37.45 -13.90
C ILE A 1149 -5.96 38.11 -15.16
N LEU A 1150 -6.36 37.65 -16.35
CA LEU A 1150 -5.93 38.26 -17.61
C LEU A 1150 -6.52 39.66 -17.80
N ARG A 1151 -7.52 40.01 -16.96
CA ARG A 1151 -8.23 41.28 -16.95
C ARG A 1151 -7.80 42.19 -15.79
N LEU A 1152 -6.85 41.74 -14.95
CA LEU A 1152 -6.31 42.43 -13.76
C LEU A 1152 -4.83 42.79 -13.95
#